data_AF-A0A4V6MF28-F1
#
_entry.id   AF-A0A4V6MF28-F1
#
_cell.length_a   1.000
_cell.length_b   1.000
_cell.length_c   1.000
_cell.angle_alpha   90.00
_cell.angle_beta   90.00
_cell.angle_gamma   90.00
#
_symmetry.space_group_name_H-M   'P 1'
#
loop_
_entity.id
_entity.type
_entity.pdbx_description
1 polymer ?
#
loop_
_entity_poly.entity_id
_entity_poly.type
_entity_poly.pdbx_seq_one_letter_code
_entity_poly.pdbx_strand_id
1 'polypeptide(L)'
;MRLSAIWLRHALPALCVLVLLPLAVIAPAQAAVAPTGFSEQVVFTGLTNPTNVAFSPDGRVFVAEKSGLIKVFDSLDDPTPSVYADLRTEVYNYWDRGLLGMALNPNFPTDPRIYVLYTHDGLIGGPTPKWGTPDTNDDPCPSPPGPTADGCQASARLSVLNENGAEQVLVEDWCQVFPSHSIGSIEFGPDGMLYAGGGDGGSFNYVDYGQDSYPSSDLTPDNPCGDGPAAVGTTLTPPTAEGGALRAQDVRTTGDPTGLDGSIIRIDPDTGQAAPGNPALSSADLNTRRIVANGLRNPMRFTFRPGTKEMWIGDVGYSTWEEIDRIVDPTAKVTNFGWPCYEGAGRQPGYDAINVNICENLYAAGPSAVASPYYAYKHTDHIVTGESCTVGSSSISGMQFYGSGNYPAEYDGALFFADYSRRCVWAMMPGANGLPDPAKIQTFASGYGATKLQVGPGGDIFAVDYDNGRILRYVYDATNNPPTAVIHADPSSGATPLTVTFDGTASNDADGNPLTYSWDLDGDGVYDDSTAATVQHTYTTAGEVVARLKVSDGHTTSATSMQINVANTAPTALITSPGPATTWKVGDTISFSGSATDPEQGTLPATALTWSLIMHHCPSDCHTHTITSMTGAGGTFTAPDHEYPSYLELKLTATDAQGLTDTKSVRLDPKTVGLRLASSPAGLPVTSLNTTAKTPFTSTVIVGSSVSVSAEPTQASANQLYRFASWSDGGARDHNLVAPAAVTTYTAAYGVKRNLARGRPALASSTYMAGREASKAVDGSMTTAWSSARTDPQWLRIDLGSVQVVNRVLLNWLSTAYAKSYQIQVSGSGRTWKTVASTVSGDGSTDSLVFSPNYARYVRINATKRAVAGSYYSLWEFGVFQDTGLVTGIGGKCIDVYQAASADGTPTTLYTCKSSANQLWTPSLEDGTVRTMGKCLSARTTTLNTPAVLWSCDGSPGQRWTPQTNGTLVNTASGLCLNAAGGLSANGTKLILATCTTGLGQKWVLP
;
A
#
# COMPACT_ATOMS: atom_id res chain seq x y z
N MET A 1 -54.01 6.60 29.27
CA MET A 1 -54.74 6.20 30.50
C MET A 1 -53.87 5.16 31.21
N ARG A 2 -53.31 5.52 32.38
CA ARG A 2 -52.45 4.75 33.35
C ARG A 2 -51.14 4.14 32.78
N LEU A 3 -49.94 4.74 32.85
CA LEU A 3 -49.05 5.27 33.93
C LEU A 3 -48.43 4.22 34.89
N SER A 4 -47.08 4.23 34.87
CA SER A 4 -46.11 4.06 35.99
C SER A 4 -45.57 2.67 36.35
N ALA A 5 -44.23 2.55 36.37
CA ALA A 5 -43.50 1.82 37.41
C ALA A 5 -42.07 2.38 37.57
N ILE A 6 -41.76 2.77 38.80
CA ILE A 6 -40.50 3.29 39.35
C ILE A 6 -39.97 2.20 40.30
N TRP A 7 -38.66 1.90 40.19
CA TRP A 7 -37.69 1.43 41.20
C TRP A 7 -38.05 0.28 42.17
N LEU A 8 -37.18 -0.75 42.24
CA LEU A 8 -36.58 -1.20 43.50
C LEU A 8 -35.30 -2.04 43.29
N ARG A 9 -34.28 -1.72 44.08
CA ARG A 9 -32.97 -2.38 44.25
C ARG A 9 -33.12 -3.81 44.77
N HIS A 10 -32.28 -4.76 44.35
CA HIS A 10 -31.83 -5.89 45.17
C HIS A 10 -30.35 -6.19 44.85
N ALA A 11 -29.51 -6.11 45.88
CA ALA A 11 -28.15 -6.61 45.89
C ALA A 11 -28.15 -8.13 46.07
N LEU A 12 -27.27 -8.86 45.37
CA LEU A 12 -26.88 -10.23 45.69
C LEU A 12 -25.40 -10.46 45.30
N PRO A 13 -24.71 -11.37 46.00
CA PRO A 13 -23.27 -11.32 46.24
C PRO A 13 -22.44 -12.00 45.15
N ALA A 14 -21.20 -11.54 45.00
CA ALA A 14 -20.18 -12.12 44.14
C ALA A 14 -19.86 -13.56 44.59
N LEU A 15 -20.16 -14.53 43.72
CA LEU A 15 -19.62 -15.89 43.79
C LEU A 15 -18.33 -15.90 42.95
N CYS A 16 -17.16 -15.99 43.60
CA CYS A 16 -15.90 -16.27 42.93
C CYS A 16 -15.92 -17.70 42.37
N VAL A 17 -16.08 -17.83 41.05
CA VAL A 17 -15.72 -19.06 40.33
C VAL A 17 -14.25 -18.92 39.94
N LEU A 18 -13.36 -19.66 40.61
CA LEU A 18 -12.00 -19.90 40.11
C LEU A 18 -12.14 -20.73 38.83
N VAL A 19 -12.00 -20.10 37.67
CA VAL A 19 -11.76 -20.80 36.40
C VAL A 19 -10.27 -21.15 36.39
N LEU A 20 -9.96 -22.41 36.69
CA LEU A 20 -8.68 -23.03 36.34
C LEU A 20 -8.60 -23.09 34.82
N LEU A 21 -7.94 -22.11 34.20
CA LEU A 21 -7.48 -22.20 32.82
C LEU A 21 -6.45 -23.34 32.75
N PRO A 22 -6.61 -24.35 31.89
CA PRO A 22 -5.56 -25.33 31.68
C PRO A 22 -4.35 -24.59 31.10
N LEU A 23 -3.14 -24.86 31.64
CA LEU A 23 -1.90 -24.53 30.95
C LEU A 23 -2.01 -25.10 29.54
N ALA A 24 -2.06 -24.23 28.54
CA ALA A 24 -1.90 -24.63 27.15
C ALA A 24 -0.51 -25.26 27.05
N VAL A 25 -0.47 -26.59 26.92
CA VAL A 25 0.71 -27.29 26.43
C VAL A 25 0.91 -26.74 25.02
N ILE A 26 1.95 -25.94 24.84
CA ILE A 26 2.39 -25.50 23.52
C ILE A 26 2.72 -26.78 22.77
N ALA A 27 1.92 -27.12 21.75
CA ALA A 27 2.25 -28.21 20.85
C ALA A 27 3.61 -27.88 20.21
N PRO A 28 4.52 -28.87 20.05
CA PRO A 28 5.76 -28.64 19.33
C PRO A 28 5.44 -28.07 17.93
N ALA A 29 6.28 -27.15 17.47
CA ALA A 29 6.18 -26.61 16.12
C ALA A 29 6.06 -27.76 15.12
N GLN A 30 5.02 -27.73 14.30
CA GLN A 30 4.79 -28.73 13.26
C GLN A 30 5.97 -28.63 12.27
N ALA A 31 6.62 -29.75 11.97
CA ALA A 31 7.79 -29.79 11.09
C ALA A 31 7.50 -29.14 9.73
N ALA A 32 8.48 -28.46 9.16
CA ALA A 32 8.41 -27.89 7.81
C ALA A 32 7.99 -28.98 6.81
N VAL A 33 6.99 -28.69 5.98
CA VAL A 33 6.47 -29.65 4.99
C VAL A 33 7.25 -29.48 3.70
N ALA A 34 8.11 -30.43 3.35
CA ALA A 34 8.60 -30.62 2.00
C ALA A 34 7.80 -31.75 1.31
N PRO A 35 7.55 -31.71 -0.01
CA PRO A 35 6.92 -32.80 -0.73
C PRO A 35 7.75 -34.09 -0.62
N THR A 36 7.12 -35.25 -0.80
CA THR A 36 7.81 -36.54 -0.85
C THR A 36 8.94 -36.51 -1.88
N GLY A 37 10.13 -37.00 -1.51
CA GLY A 37 11.30 -36.93 -2.38
C GLY A 37 12.15 -35.66 -2.19
N PHE A 38 11.71 -34.68 -1.40
CA PHE A 38 12.47 -33.48 -1.09
C PHE A 38 12.95 -33.46 0.36
N SER A 39 14.16 -32.93 0.56
CA SER A 39 14.72 -32.58 1.87
C SER A 39 15.18 -31.12 1.89
N GLU A 40 15.02 -30.46 3.04
CA GLU A 40 15.51 -29.10 3.28
C GLU A 40 16.87 -29.16 4.00
N GLN A 41 17.88 -28.47 3.46
CA GLN A 41 19.22 -28.39 4.02
C GLN A 41 19.56 -26.93 4.37
N VAL A 42 20.07 -26.71 5.58
CA VAL A 42 20.66 -25.41 5.96
C VAL A 42 22.08 -25.35 5.40
N VAL A 43 22.34 -24.38 4.54
CA VAL A 43 23.63 -24.18 3.88
C VAL A 43 24.47 -23.19 4.69
N PHE A 44 23.91 -22.02 4.97
CA PHE A 44 24.56 -20.99 5.78
C PHE A 44 23.63 -20.56 6.92
N THR A 45 24.23 -20.15 8.04
CA THR A 45 23.54 -19.65 9.23
C THR A 45 24.31 -18.45 9.80
N GLY A 46 23.77 -17.77 10.81
CA GLY A 46 24.40 -16.62 11.45
C GLY A 46 24.41 -15.35 10.60
N LEU A 47 23.52 -15.28 9.60
CA LEU A 47 23.31 -14.07 8.79
C LEU A 47 22.37 -13.11 9.53
N THR A 48 22.57 -11.82 9.32
CA THR A 48 21.73 -10.76 9.91
C THR A 48 20.84 -10.15 8.84
N ASN A 49 19.52 -10.40 8.94
CA ASN A 49 18.52 -9.91 7.98
C ASN A 49 18.94 -10.12 6.50
N PRO A 50 19.24 -11.36 6.08
CA PRO A 50 19.66 -11.62 4.70
C PRO A 50 18.52 -11.35 3.72
N THR A 51 18.79 -10.62 2.64
CA THR A 51 17.77 -10.20 1.66
C THR A 51 17.93 -10.85 0.30
N ASN A 52 19.15 -11.27 -0.06
CA ASN A 52 19.46 -11.83 -1.37
C ASN A 52 20.62 -12.82 -1.32
N VAL A 53 20.61 -13.81 -2.23
CA VAL A 53 21.71 -14.75 -2.46
C VAL A 53 21.98 -14.86 -3.96
N ALA A 54 23.24 -14.95 -4.36
CA ALA A 54 23.65 -15.16 -5.75
C ALA A 54 24.86 -16.10 -5.83
N PHE A 55 24.89 -16.92 -6.88
CA PHE A 55 25.89 -17.97 -7.07
C PHE A 55 26.72 -17.67 -8.31
N SER A 56 28.05 -17.75 -8.19
CA SER A 56 28.94 -17.60 -9.32
C SER A 56 29.32 -18.95 -9.96
N PRO A 57 29.62 -18.97 -11.26
CA PRO A 57 30.07 -20.20 -11.94
C PRO A 57 31.38 -20.80 -11.40
N ASP A 58 32.20 -20.02 -10.69
CA ASP A 58 33.43 -20.48 -10.04
C ASP A 58 33.23 -21.05 -8.63
N GLY A 59 31.98 -21.15 -8.16
CA GLY A 59 31.61 -21.83 -6.92
C GLY A 59 31.39 -20.91 -5.71
N ARG A 60 31.74 -19.63 -5.80
CA ARG A 60 31.51 -18.66 -4.71
C ARG A 60 30.02 -18.34 -4.54
N VAL A 61 29.65 -17.99 -3.31
CA VAL A 61 28.29 -17.58 -2.96
C VAL A 61 28.29 -16.21 -2.33
N PHE A 62 27.46 -15.31 -2.84
CA PHE A 62 27.32 -13.95 -2.35
C PHE A 62 25.99 -13.81 -1.63
N VAL A 63 26.02 -13.27 -0.42
CA VAL A 63 24.82 -13.01 0.41
C VAL A 63 24.78 -11.54 0.77
N ALA A 64 23.68 -10.88 0.42
CA ALA A 64 23.42 -9.50 0.82
C ALA A 64 22.66 -9.49 2.15
N GLU A 65 23.13 -8.66 3.08
CA GLU A 65 22.43 -8.32 4.31
C GLU A 65 21.79 -6.95 4.16
N LYS A 66 20.59 -6.79 4.73
CA LYS A 66 19.77 -5.58 4.62
C LYS A 66 20.51 -4.28 4.97
N SER A 67 21.48 -4.35 5.87
CA SER A 67 22.29 -3.20 6.31
C SER A 67 23.18 -2.60 5.21
N GLY A 68 23.47 -3.35 4.14
CA GLY A 68 24.42 -2.93 3.10
C GLY A 68 25.71 -3.75 3.05
N LEU A 69 25.84 -4.78 3.90
CA LEU A 69 26.95 -5.73 3.80
C LEU A 69 26.70 -6.76 2.71
N ILE A 70 27.74 -7.04 1.93
CA ILE A 70 27.78 -8.18 1.01
C ILE A 70 28.84 -9.14 1.51
N LYS A 71 28.41 -10.32 1.91
CA LYS A 71 29.26 -11.43 2.34
C LYS A 71 29.56 -12.35 1.16
N VAL A 72 30.76 -12.91 1.12
CA VAL A 72 31.17 -13.92 0.15
C VAL A 72 31.70 -15.16 0.85
N PHE A 73 31.21 -16.31 0.42
CA PHE A 73 31.65 -17.64 0.81
C PHE A 73 32.42 -18.26 -0.36
N ASP A 74 33.52 -18.95 -0.07
CA ASP A 74 34.38 -19.54 -1.10
C ASP A 74 33.70 -20.75 -1.79
N SER A 75 32.78 -21.42 -1.10
CA SER A 75 31.98 -22.52 -1.62
C SER A 75 30.71 -22.76 -0.80
N LEU A 76 29.86 -23.71 -1.21
CA LEU A 76 28.71 -24.16 -0.41
C LEU A 76 29.10 -24.86 0.89
N ASP A 77 30.33 -25.38 0.98
CA ASP A 77 30.84 -26.09 2.16
C ASP A 77 31.63 -25.15 3.11
N ASP A 78 31.79 -23.87 2.74
CA ASP A 78 32.51 -22.89 3.54
C ASP A 78 31.61 -22.36 4.68
N PRO A 79 31.94 -22.60 5.96
CA PRO A 79 31.13 -22.14 7.07
C PRO A 79 31.36 -20.66 7.42
N THR A 80 32.37 -20.00 6.82
CA THR A 80 32.84 -18.69 7.27
C THR A 80 32.95 -17.68 6.12
N PRO A 81 32.07 -16.66 6.06
CA PRO A 81 32.15 -15.66 5.01
C PRO A 81 33.24 -14.62 5.28
N SER A 82 33.72 -14.00 4.20
CA SER A 82 34.41 -12.69 4.24
C SER A 82 33.48 -11.57 3.75
N VAL A 83 33.84 -10.31 4.00
CA VAL A 83 33.08 -9.15 3.50
C VAL A 83 33.62 -8.77 2.12
N TYR A 84 32.76 -8.82 1.10
CA TYR A 84 33.07 -8.39 -0.26
C TYR A 84 32.92 -6.87 -0.41
N ALA A 85 31.84 -6.29 0.11
CA ALA A 85 31.57 -4.87 0.09
C ALA A 85 30.82 -4.43 1.35
N ASP A 86 31.05 -3.20 1.78
CA ASP A 86 30.39 -2.55 2.90
C ASP A 86 29.80 -1.22 2.45
N LEU A 87 28.48 -1.22 2.26
CA LEU A 87 27.70 -0.05 1.85
C LEU A 87 26.90 0.53 3.02
N ARG A 88 27.21 0.16 4.27
CA ARG A 88 26.42 0.58 5.45
C ARG A 88 26.37 2.09 5.67
N THR A 89 27.35 2.83 5.16
CA THR A 89 27.29 4.31 5.17
C THR A 89 26.31 4.84 4.11
N GLU A 90 26.11 4.15 2.99
CA GLU A 90 25.27 4.59 1.87
C GLU A 90 23.82 4.11 1.95
N VAL A 91 23.60 2.99 2.63
CA VAL A 91 22.33 2.26 2.69
C VAL A 91 21.51 2.73 3.88
N TYR A 92 20.27 3.14 3.65
CA TYR A 92 19.32 3.38 4.72
C TYR A 92 18.49 2.12 5.00
N ASN A 93 18.69 1.47 6.14
CA ASN A 93 18.13 0.13 6.41
C ASN A 93 16.92 0.12 7.37
N TYR A 94 16.29 1.27 7.60
CA TYR A 94 15.13 1.40 8.50
C TYR A 94 13.86 0.70 7.94
N TRP A 95 13.21 -0.18 8.72
CA TRP A 95 12.01 -0.95 8.35
C TRP A 95 12.16 -1.80 7.07
N ASP A 96 11.51 -1.46 5.96
CA ASP A 96 11.54 -2.28 4.73
C ASP A 96 12.59 -1.74 3.75
N ARG A 97 13.33 -0.70 4.14
CA ARG A 97 14.44 -0.13 3.36
C ARG A 97 15.71 -0.92 3.57
N GLY A 98 16.65 -0.82 2.65
CA GLY A 98 17.98 -1.41 2.80
C GLY A 98 18.58 -1.83 1.48
N LEU A 99 19.59 -2.70 1.52
CA LEU A 99 20.09 -3.43 0.36
C LEU A 99 19.17 -4.63 0.08
N LEU A 100 18.32 -4.51 -0.95
CA LEU A 100 17.26 -5.49 -1.22
C LEU A 100 17.45 -6.29 -2.50
N GLY A 101 18.18 -5.75 -3.48
CA GLY A 101 18.46 -6.40 -4.76
C GLY A 101 19.95 -6.56 -5.00
N MET A 102 20.37 -7.74 -5.48
CA MET A 102 21.73 -8.01 -5.91
C MET A 102 21.77 -9.01 -7.07
N ALA A 103 22.54 -8.70 -8.12
CA ALA A 103 22.76 -9.58 -9.26
C ALA A 103 24.24 -9.60 -9.67
N LEU A 104 24.78 -10.77 -10.01
CA LEU A 104 26.12 -10.89 -10.58
C LEU A 104 26.08 -10.59 -12.08
N ASN A 105 27.17 -10.06 -12.62
CA ASN A 105 27.31 -9.97 -14.08
C ASN A 105 27.17 -11.37 -14.73
N PRO A 106 26.47 -11.52 -15.86
CA PRO A 106 26.30 -12.83 -16.52
C PRO A 106 27.61 -13.52 -16.92
N ASN A 107 28.70 -12.75 -17.09
CA ASN A 107 30.03 -13.26 -17.43
C ASN A 107 30.95 -13.43 -16.21
N PHE A 108 30.43 -13.38 -14.99
CA PHE A 108 31.21 -13.63 -13.78
C PHE A 108 31.83 -15.05 -13.83
N PRO A 109 33.11 -15.26 -13.42
CA PRO A 109 34.04 -14.29 -12.81
C PRO A 109 34.90 -13.50 -13.80
N THR A 110 34.74 -13.69 -15.12
CA THR A 110 35.56 -12.96 -16.11
C THR A 110 35.26 -11.46 -16.12
N ASP A 111 34.03 -11.10 -15.77
CA ASP A 111 33.63 -9.74 -15.42
C ASP A 111 33.16 -9.74 -13.96
N PRO A 112 34.03 -9.38 -12.99
CA PRO A 112 33.75 -9.50 -11.56
C PRO A 112 32.89 -8.36 -11.02
N ARG A 113 31.95 -7.84 -11.82
CA ARG A 113 31.02 -6.79 -11.40
C ARG A 113 29.79 -7.37 -10.71
N ILE A 114 29.37 -6.72 -9.63
CA ILE A 114 28.14 -7.03 -8.89
C ILE A 114 27.23 -5.80 -8.95
N TYR A 115 25.96 -5.98 -9.26
CA TYR A 115 24.98 -4.91 -9.32
C TYR A 115 24.09 -4.97 -8.09
N VAL A 116 23.81 -3.81 -7.52
CA VAL A 116 23.08 -3.66 -6.25
C VAL A 116 21.97 -2.63 -6.40
N LEU A 117 20.83 -2.91 -5.78
CA LEU A 117 19.72 -1.98 -5.65
C LEU A 117 19.41 -1.81 -4.16
N TYR A 118 19.53 -0.57 -3.67
CA TYR A 118 19.36 -0.25 -2.26
C TYR A 118 18.67 1.09 -2.03
N THR A 119 17.97 1.23 -0.90
CA THR A 119 17.50 2.54 -0.43
C THR A 119 18.69 3.35 0.04
N HIS A 120 18.90 4.51 -0.58
CA HIS A 120 20.00 5.41 -0.28
C HIS A 120 19.69 6.32 0.91
N ASP A 121 20.62 6.43 1.86
CA ASP A 121 20.52 7.35 2.99
C ASP A 121 20.84 8.79 2.57
N GLY A 122 19.99 9.33 1.71
CA GLY A 122 20.16 10.63 1.09
C GLY A 122 18.94 11.05 0.27
N LEU A 123 18.84 12.36 0.04
CA LEU A 123 18.00 12.88 -1.04
C LEU A 123 18.66 12.57 -2.39
N ILE A 124 17.89 12.63 -3.47
CA ILE A 124 18.43 12.49 -4.83
C ILE A 124 19.54 13.53 -5.06
N GLY A 125 20.78 13.08 -5.25
CA GLY A 125 21.98 13.89 -5.42
C GLY A 125 22.48 14.58 -4.14
N GLY A 126 21.94 14.20 -2.97
CA GLY A 126 22.29 14.74 -1.66
C GLY A 126 23.50 14.07 -1.00
N PRO A 127 23.97 14.61 0.14
CA PRO A 127 25.01 13.99 0.94
C PRO A 127 24.48 12.83 1.80
N THR A 128 25.41 12.00 2.28
CA THR A 128 25.12 10.75 2.99
C THR A 128 26.11 10.49 4.13
N PRO A 129 25.66 9.89 5.24
CA PRO A 129 24.27 9.54 5.53
C PRO A 129 23.45 10.78 5.95
N LYS A 130 22.18 10.81 5.56
CA LYS A 130 21.24 11.87 5.98
C LYS A 130 20.62 11.54 7.34
N TRP A 131 20.33 10.27 7.56
CA TRP A 131 19.79 9.70 8.80
C TRP A 131 20.85 8.80 9.46
N GLY A 132 20.54 8.22 10.61
CA GLY A 132 21.41 7.18 11.18
C GLY A 132 22.85 7.60 11.55
N THR A 133 23.74 6.62 11.60
CA THR A 133 25.17 6.79 11.91
C THR A 133 26.00 5.93 10.95
N PRO A 134 27.10 6.48 10.37
CA PRO A 134 27.95 5.73 9.45
C PRO A 134 28.42 4.37 10.00
N ASP A 135 28.53 3.38 9.10
CA ASP A 135 29.08 2.04 9.34
C ASP A 135 28.36 1.22 10.43
N THR A 136 27.09 1.54 10.70
CA THR A 136 26.25 0.79 11.65
C THR A 136 25.27 -0.16 10.97
N ASN A 137 24.73 -1.13 11.71
CA ASN A 137 23.80 -2.12 11.17
C ASN A 137 22.31 -1.72 11.31
N ASP A 138 22.03 -0.54 11.90
CA ASP A 138 20.67 -0.03 12.13
C ASP A 138 20.67 1.50 12.04
N ASP A 139 19.85 2.04 11.13
CA ASP A 139 19.71 3.49 10.93
C ASP A 139 18.34 3.95 11.41
N PRO A 140 18.20 4.47 12.64
CA PRO A 140 16.90 4.90 13.15
C PRO A 140 16.40 6.14 12.41
N CYS A 141 15.07 6.23 12.23
CA CYS A 141 14.40 7.47 11.84
C CYS A 141 14.18 8.37 13.07
N PRO A 142 14.82 9.55 13.17
CA PRO A 142 14.60 10.46 14.29
C PRO A 142 13.16 10.98 14.32
N SER A 143 12.67 11.34 15.50
CA SER A 143 11.33 11.92 15.71
C SER A 143 11.46 13.29 16.40
N PRO A 144 11.16 14.42 15.72
CA PRO A 144 10.74 14.54 14.31
C PRO A 144 11.89 14.25 13.31
N PRO A 145 11.60 13.93 12.03
CA PRO A 145 10.27 13.91 11.39
C PRO A 145 9.37 12.74 11.84
N GLY A 146 9.98 11.63 12.28
CA GLY A 146 9.28 10.41 12.66
C GLY A 146 8.88 9.59 11.43
N PRO A 147 8.94 8.25 11.50
CA PRO A 147 8.85 7.40 10.31
C PRO A 147 7.47 7.39 9.64
N THR A 148 6.42 7.62 10.41
CA THR A 148 5.02 7.59 9.96
C THR A 148 4.30 8.93 10.17
N ALA A 149 5.05 9.97 10.55
CA ALA A 149 4.60 11.36 10.59
C ALA A 149 5.22 12.08 9.39
N ASP A 150 6.14 13.03 9.56
CA ASP A 150 6.70 13.78 8.40
C ASP A 150 7.62 12.93 7.51
N GLY A 151 7.93 11.69 7.93
CA GLY A 151 8.70 10.72 7.18
C GLY A 151 10.20 11.03 7.15
N CYS A 152 11.03 10.00 7.29
CA CYS A 152 12.45 10.13 6.98
C CYS A 152 12.65 9.98 5.48
N GLN A 153 12.57 11.11 4.75
CA GLN A 153 12.70 11.11 3.29
C GLN A 153 14.05 10.55 2.85
N ALA A 154 14.01 9.62 1.90
CA ALA A 154 15.13 8.93 1.29
C ALA A 154 14.94 8.80 -0.24
N SER A 155 15.92 8.21 -0.92
CA SER A 155 15.89 7.88 -2.35
C SER A 155 16.36 6.44 -2.55
N ALA A 156 16.48 5.95 -3.77
CA ALA A 156 17.15 4.68 -4.04
C ALA A 156 18.23 4.80 -5.11
N ARG A 157 19.23 3.91 -5.00
CA ARG A 157 20.34 3.78 -5.94
C ARG A 157 20.40 2.39 -6.54
N LEU A 158 20.56 2.38 -7.85
CA LEU A 158 21.04 1.25 -8.61
C LEU A 158 22.50 1.51 -8.97
N SER A 159 23.38 0.65 -8.47
CA SER A 159 24.83 0.80 -8.60
C SER A 159 25.50 -0.48 -9.06
N VAL A 160 26.70 -0.33 -9.61
CA VAL A 160 27.61 -1.44 -9.92
C VAL A 160 28.85 -1.34 -9.06
N LEU A 161 29.25 -2.46 -8.47
CA LEU A 161 30.45 -2.63 -7.68
C LEU A 161 31.50 -3.36 -8.54
N ASN A 162 32.73 -2.87 -8.53
CA ASN A 162 33.84 -3.57 -9.15
C ASN A 162 34.39 -4.70 -8.25
N GLU A 163 35.46 -5.37 -8.69
CA GLU A 163 36.10 -6.48 -7.96
C GLU A 163 36.58 -6.14 -6.55
N ASN A 164 36.83 -4.85 -6.26
CA ASN A 164 37.29 -4.36 -4.97
C ASN A 164 36.13 -3.77 -4.14
N GLY A 165 34.88 -3.95 -4.58
CA GLY A 165 33.70 -3.40 -3.92
C GLY A 165 33.51 -1.89 -4.14
N ALA A 166 34.28 -1.24 -5.01
CA ALA A 166 34.12 0.20 -5.25
C ALA A 166 32.88 0.48 -6.11
N GLU A 167 32.09 1.45 -5.68
CA GLU A 167 30.78 1.76 -6.24
C GLU A 167 30.84 2.73 -7.43
N GLN A 168 30.05 2.45 -8.46
CA GLN A 168 29.61 3.39 -9.48
C GLN A 168 28.08 3.42 -9.52
N VAL A 169 27.50 4.60 -9.24
CA VAL A 169 26.05 4.83 -9.35
C VAL A 169 25.63 4.84 -10.83
N LEU A 170 24.62 4.05 -11.18
CA LEU A 170 24.03 3.98 -12.53
C LEU A 170 22.73 4.80 -12.61
N VAL A 171 21.86 4.67 -11.61
CA VAL A 171 20.59 5.39 -11.50
C VAL A 171 20.35 5.76 -10.04
N GLU A 172 19.93 6.99 -9.78
CA GLU A 172 19.47 7.47 -8.47
C GLU A 172 18.14 8.20 -8.66
N ASP A 173 17.08 7.69 -8.01
CA ASP A 173 15.70 8.16 -8.15
C ASP A 173 14.83 7.61 -6.99
N TRP A 174 13.59 7.15 -7.24
CA TRP A 174 12.68 6.48 -6.29
C TRP A 174 12.53 7.26 -4.99
N CYS A 175 11.83 8.38 -5.05
CA CYS A 175 11.70 9.24 -3.89
C CYS A 175 10.81 8.59 -2.83
N GLN A 176 11.34 8.30 -1.65
CA GLN A 176 10.60 7.63 -0.58
C GLN A 176 10.35 8.59 0.57
N VAL A 177 9.09 8.85 0.89
CA VAL A 177 8.72 9.63 2.09
C VAL A 177 8.59 8.70 3.28
N PHE A 178 7.88 7.60 3.10
CA PHE A 178 7.60 6.59 4.12
C PHE A 178 8.53 5.39 4.03
N PRO A 179 8.71 4.63 5.14
CA PRO A 179 9.75 3.61 5.26
C PRO A 179 9.36 2.22 4.73
N SER A 180 8.29 2.15 3.92
CA SER A 180 7.81 0.92 3.28
C SER A 180 7.66 1.14 1.77
N HIS A 181 7.40 0.04 1.03
CA HIS A 181 7.31 -0.02 -0.43
C HIS A 181 8.49 0.67 -1.11
N SER A 182 9.69 0.36 -0.62
CA SER A 182 10.92 1.03 -1.01
C SER A 182 11.32 0.63 -2.44
N ILE A 183 12.05 -0.47 -2.54
CA ILE A 183 12.60 -1.04 -3.77
C ILE A 183 12.44 -2.56 -3.76
N GLY A 184 12.85 -3.23 -4.83
CA GLY A 184 12.71 -4.68 -4.94
C GLY A 184 13.97 -5.37 -5.48
N SER A 185 13.79 -6.14 -6.54
CA SER A 185 14.85 -6.93 -7.17
C SER A 185 15.54 -6.22 -8.33
N ILE A 186 16.71 -6.76 -8.66
CA ILE A 186 17.45 -6.51 -9.88
C ILE A 186 17.73 -7.86 -10.55
N GLU A 187 17.54 -7.96 -11.87
CA GLU A 187 17.82 -9.17 -12.63
C GLU A 187 18.36 -8.83 -14.01
N PHE A 188 19.26 -9.65 -14.53
CA PHE A 188 19.62 -9.62 -15.94
C PHE A 188 18.54 -10.30 -16.78
N GLY A 189 18.04 -9.58 -17.78
CA GLY A 189 17.14 -10.16 -18.76
C GLY A 189 17.84 -11.12 -19.71
N PRO A 190 17.06 -11.93 -20.46
CA PRO A 190 17.58 -12.84 -21.49
C PRO A 190 18.26 -12.12 -22.66
N ASP A 191 18.12 -10.80 -22.74
CA ASP A 191 18.76 -9.91 -23.71
C ASP A 191 20.08 -9.30 -23.21
N GLY A 192 20.51 -9.66 -22.00
CA GLY A 192 21.73 -9.16 -21.36
C GLY A 192 21.61 -7.75 -20.79
N MET A 193 20.42 -7.15 -20.79
CA MET A 193 20.18 -5.85 -20.16
C MET A 193 19.76 -6.01 -18.71
N LEU A 194 19.93 -4.94 -17.94
CA LEU A 194 19.65 -4.96 -16.51
C LEU A 194 18.27 -4.38 -16.24
N TYR A 195 17.49 -5.08 -15.43
CA TYR A 195 16.16 -4.66 -15.02
C TYR A 195 16.16 -4.41 -13.51
N ALA A 196 15.42 -3.39 -13.06
CA ALA A 196 15.26 -3.08 -11.64
C ALA A 196 13.83 -2.63 -11.36
N GLY A 197 13.28 -3.03 -10.21
CA GLY A 197 11.94 -2.67 -9.76
C GLY A 197 11.99 -1.79 -8.50
N GLY A 198 11.11 -0.78 -8.45
CA GLY A 198 10.92 0.04 -7.26
C GLY A 198 9.45 0.16 -6.86
N GLY A 199 9.20 0.18 -5.56
CA GLY A 199 7.86 0.39 -5.02
C GLY A 199 7.43 1.86 -5.13
N ASP A 200 6.21 2.14 -4.70
CA ASP A 200 5.60 3.48 -4.81
C ASP A 200 6.11 4.50 -3.78
N GLY A 201 6.88 4.04 -2.78
CA GLY A 201 7.44 4.85 -1.69
C GLY A 201 6.40 5.64 -0.87
N GLY A 202 5.12 5.29 -0.99
CA GLY A 202 3.97 5.97 -0.41
C GLY A 202 3.58 5.43 0.97
N SER A 203 2.61 6.07 1.62
CA SER A 203 2.10 5.60 2.91
C SER A 203 1.38 4.27 2.76
N PHE A 204 1.66 3.35 3.67
CA PHE A 204 0.92 2.11 3.86
C PHE A 204 -0.27 2.26 4.82
N ASN A 205 -0.34 3.37 5.58
CA ASN A 205 -1.36 3.53 6.62
C ASN A 205 -2.68 4.12 6.12
N TYR A 206 -2.66 4.86 5.00
CA TYR A 206 -3.84 5.56 4.48
C TYR A 206 -3.74 5.77 2.97
N VAL A 207 -4.84 6.22 2.35
CA VAL A 207 -4.88 6.62 0.94
C VAL A 207 -3.97 7.84 0.76
N ASP A 208 -2.77 7.61 0.24
CA ASP A 208 -1.73 8.63 0.06
C ASP A 208 -1.76 9.19 -1.37
N TYR A 209 -2.06 10.49 -1.45
CA TYR A 209 -2.02 11.29 -2.66
C TYR A 209 -1.06 12.49 -2.51
N GLY A 210 -0.12 12.43 -1.56
CA GLY A 210 0.79 13.52 -1.19
C GLY A 210 0.10 14.65 -0.43
N GLN A 211 -0.94 14.31 0.35
CA GLN A 211 -1.80 15.26 1.06
C GLN A 211 -1.18 15.85 2.31
N ASP A 212 -0.07 15.29 2.76
CA ASP A 212 0.36 15.56 4.11
C ASP A 212 0.97 16.96 4.19
N SER A 213 0.32 17.77 5.04
CA SER A 213 0.73 19.11 5.39
C SER A 213 1.12 19.09 6.86
N TYR A 214 2.42 19.12 7.16
CA TYR A 214 2.91 18.88 8.50
C TYR A 214 3.18 20.20 9.24
N PRO A 215 2.36 20.59 10.25
CA PRO A 215 2.49 21.88 10.93
C PRO A 215 3.70 21.98 11.89
N SER A 216 4.70 21.09 11.79
CA SER A 216 5.83 21.07 12.72
C SER A 216 7.14 20.53 12.15
N SER A 217 7.69 21.07 11.06
CA SER A 217 9.14 21.32 10.93
C SER A 217 9.57 21.72 9.51
N ASP A 218 10.59 22.58 9.39
CA ASP A 218 11.33 22.84 8.15
C ASP A 218 12.17 21.61 7.68
N LEU A 219 11.94 20.38 8.20
CA LEU A 219 12.81 19.21 7.98
C LEU A 219 12.41 18.38 6.74
N THR A 220 11.11 18.14 6.56
CA THR A 220 10.55 17.54 5.34
C THR A 220 9.47 18.48 4.81
N PRO A 221 9.70 19.18 3.68
CA PRO A 221 8.69 20.09 3.14
C PRO A 221 7.45 19.32 2.65
N ASP A 222 6.28 19.96 2.64
CA ASP A 222 5.09 19.43 1.95
C ASP A 222 5.44 19.04 0.50
N ASN A 223 4.87 17.95 -0.02
CA ASN A 223 5.23 17.42 -1.34
C ASN A 223 6.77 17.35 -1.55
N PRO A 224 7.50 16.59 -0.70
CA PRO A 224 8.96 16.63 -0.68
C PRO A 224 9.61 16.00 -1.90
N CYS A 225 8.85 15.22 -2.67
CA CYS A 225 9.28 14.59 -3.91
C CYS A 225 9.03 15.46 -5.15
N GLY A 226 8.32 16.59 -4.98
CA GLY A 226 8.07 17.53 -6.07
C GLY A 226 7.04 17.04 -7.07
N ASP A 227 6.10 16.20 -6.61
CA ASP A 227 5.08 15.57 -7.41
C ASP A 227 4.14 16.62 -8.02
N GLY A 228 3.90 16.51 -9.32
CA GLY A 228 3.04 17.41 -10.06
C GLY A 228 1.59 17.47 -9.56
N PRO A 229 0.84 18.53 -9.92
CA PRO A 229 1.25 19.73 -10.64
C PRO A 229 1.77 20.84 -9.71
N ALA A 230 1.98 20.57 -8.42
CA ALA A 230 2.40 21.57 -7.45
C ALA A 230 3.92 21.52 -7.20
N ALA A 231 4.50 22.64 -6.78
CA ALA A 231 5.91 22.66 -6.40
C ALA A 231 6.12 22.08 -5.00
N VAL A 232 7.35 21.64 -4.72
CA VAL A 232 7.82 21.33 -3.36
C VAL A 232 7.46 22.46 -2.39
N GLY A 233 7.00 22.10 -1.20
CA GLY A 233 6.47 23.00 -0.17
C GLY A 233 4.99 23.34 -0.34
N THR A 234 4.27 22.67 -1.26
CA THR A 234 2.83 22.88 -1.48
C THR A 234 2.06 21.58 -1.27
N THR A 235 1.05 21.63 -0.40
CA THR A 235 0.15 20.49 -0.17
C THR A 235 -0.62 20.11 -1.44
N LEU A 236 -0.67 18.82 -1.77
CA LEU A 236 -1.47 18.31 -2.90
C LEU A 236 -2.92 18.09 -2.49
N THR A 237 -3.84 18.36 -3.42
CA THR A 237 -5.28 18.23 -3.17
C THR A 237 -6.01 17.61 -4.37
N PRO A 238 -6.99 16.71 -4.14
CA PRO A 238 -7.85 16.22 -5.19
C PRO A 238 -8.65 17.36 -5.85
N PRO A 239 -9.00 17.23 -7.14
CA PRO A 239 -8.82 16.05 -7.97
C PRO A 239 -7.48 16.01 -8.72
N THR A 240 -6.58 16.97 -8.52
CA THR A 240 -5.35 17.12 -9.33
C THR A 240 -4.10 16.60 -8.63
N ALA A 241 -4.21 15.96 -7.46
CA ALA A 241 -3.06 15.40 -6.77
C ALA A 241 -2.46 14.22 -7.55
N GLU A 242 -1.13 14.14 -7.62
CA GLU A 242 -0.37 13.07 -8.29
C GLU A 242 0.75 12.48 -7.41
N GLY A 243 0.83 12.87 -6.13
CA GLY A 243 1.88 12.41 -5.20
C GLY A 243 1.55 11.15 -4.41
N GLY A 244 2.45 10.76 -3.51
CA GLY A 244 2.29 9.56 -2.69
C GLY A 244 2.29 8.28 -3.56
N ALA A 245 1.34 7.36 -3.33
CA ALA A 245 1.23 6.15 -4.14
C ALA A 245 0.87 6.42 -5.61
N LEU A 246 0.32 7.60 -5.92
CA LEU A 246 -0.04 7.98 -7.30
C LEU A 246 1.19 8.11 -8.21
N ARG A 247 2.40 8.19 -7.66
CA ARG A 247 3.65 8.17 -8.44
C ARG A 247 3.82 6.92 -9.29
N ALA A 248 3.20 5.80 -8.90
CA ALA A 248 3.12 4.59 -9.73
C ALA A 248 2.45 4.83 -11.11
N GLN A 249 1.71 5.94 -11.27
CA GLN A 249 1.03 6.36 -12.49
C GLN A 249 1.66 7.59 -13.16
N ASP A 250 2.75 8.14 -12.60
CA ASP A 250 3.35 9.41 -13.00
C ASP A 250 3.77 9.46 -14.49
N VAL A 251 4.25 8.34 -15.05
CA VAL A 251 4.58 8.23 -16.50
C VAL A 251 3.42 8.58 -17.45
N ARG A 252 2.19 8.69 -16.94
CA ARG A 252 0.98 9.07 -17.70
C ARG A 252 0.69 10.56 -17.70
N THR A 253 1.38 11.34 -16.87
CA THR A 253 1.25 12.79 -16.78
C THR A 253 2.54 13.45 -17.29
N THR A 254 2.50 14.77 -17.49
CA THR A 254 3.62 15.52 -18.08
C THR A 254 3.81 16.87 -17.38
N GLY A 255 3.32 16.99 -16.15
CA GLY A 255 3.39 18.24 -15.37
C GLY A 255 4.80 18.53 -14.86
N ASP A 256 5.59 17.47 -14.71
CA ASP A 256 6.85 17.37 -13.99
C ASP A 256 7.72 16.22 -14.56
N PRO A 257 9.01 16.13 -14.20
CA PRO A 257 9.86 15.00 -14.58
C PRO A 257 9.34 13.69 -14.00
N THR A 258 9.41 12.62 -14.78
CA THR A 258 8.87 11.32 -14.36
C THR A 258 9.73 10.66 -13.28
N GLY A 259 9.13 10.29 -12.15
CA GLY A 259 9.74 9.42 -11.13
C GLY A 259 9.74 7.94 -11.53
N LEU A 260 10.56 7.13 -10.87
CA LEU A 260 10.65 5.68 -11.08
C LEU A 260 9.84 4.84 -10.07
N ASP A 261 9.17 5.49 -9.12
CA ASP A 261 8.32 4.85 -8.12
C ASP A 261 7.19 4.02 -8.78
N GLY A 262 6.92 2.83 -8.22
CA GLY A 262 5.89 1.89 -8.69
C GLY A 262 6.11 1.40 -10.12
N SER A 263 7.38 1.20 -10.52
CA SER A 263 7.76 0.87 -11.89
C SER A 263 8.87 -0.18 -11.99
N ILE A 264 9.00 -0.77 -13.18
CA ILE A 264 10.16 -1.57 -13.58
C ILE A 264 10.88 -0.83 -14.70
N ILE A 265 12.20 -0.68 -14.54
CA ILE A 265 13.09 -0.09 -15.53
C ILE A 265 13.94 -1.15 -16.23
N ARG A 266 14.40 -0.82 -17.45
CA ARG A 266 15.36 -1.59 -18.23
C ARG A 266 16.48 -0.67 -18.72
N ILE A 267 17.71 -0.97 -18.33
CA ILE A 267 18.87 -0.11 -18.59
C ILE A 267 20.06 -0.87 -19.18
N ASP A 268 20.93 -0.11 -19.84
CA ASP A 268 22.26 -0.56 -20.20
C ASP A 268 23.10 -0.71 -18.91
N PRO A 269 23.66 -1.90 -18.62
CA PRO A 269 24.38 -2.18 -17.38
C PRO A 269 25.72 -1.44 -17.26
N ASP A 270 26.27 -0.90 -18.36
CA ASP A 270 27.54 -0.17 -18.32
C ASP A 270 27.33 1.33 -18.07
N THR A 271 26.20 1.88 -18.52
CA THR A 271 25.98 3.34 -18.52
C THR A 271 24.80 3.84 -17.70
N GLY A 272 23.89 2.97 -17.24
CA GLY A 272 22.67 3.40 -16.54
C GLY A 272 21.64 4.11 -17.43
N GLN A 273 21.86 4.13 -18.75
CA GLN A 273 20.95 4.76 -19.71
C GLN A 273 19.84 3.78 -20.10
N ALA A 274 18.74 4.30 -20.64
CA ALA A 274 17.70 3.45 -21.21
C ALA A 274 18.29 2.49 -22.25
N ALA A 275 18.02 1.19 -22.08
CA ALA A 275 18.57 0.18 -22.97
C ALA A 275 17.97 0.30 -24.39
N PRO A 276 18.73 -0.07 -25.44
CA PRO A 276 18.22 -0.10 -26.80
C PRO A 276 16.94 -0.95 -26.91
N GLY A 277 15.94 -0.42 -27.62
CA GLY A 277 14.64 -1.09 -27.81
C GLY A 277 13.62 -0.84 -26.71
N ASN A 278 13.91 -0.03 -25.69
CA ASN A 278 12.89 0.39 -24.72
C ASN A 278 11.69 1.07 -25.42
N PRO A 279 10.46 0.85 -24.91
CA PRO A 279 9.23 1.25 -25.60
C PRO A 279 9.07 2.77 -25.74
N ALA A 280 9.65 3.55 -24.82
CA ALA A 280 9.53 5.00 -24.79
C ALA A 280 10.88 5.72 -25.03
N LEU A 281 11.80 5.09 -25.78
CA LEU A 281 13.17 5.60 -26.00
C LEU A 281 13.23 6.99 -26.66
N SER A 282 12.18 7.41 -27.37
CA SER A 282 12.07 8.74 -27.98
C SER A 282 11.58 9.84 -27.03
N SER A 283 11.23 9.51 -25.78
CA SER A 283 10.78 10.51 -24.81
C SER A 283 11.89 11.53 -24.52
N ALA A 284 11.51 12.78 -24.27
CA ALA A 284 12.44 13.81 -23.82
C ALA A 284 12.86 13.57 -22.36
N ASP A 285 11.99 12.96 -21.55
CA ASP A 285 12.26 12.61 -20.17
C ASP A 285 13.18 11.37 -20.09
N LEU A 286 14.18 11.38 -19.20
CA LEU A 286 15.16 10.30 -19.09
C LEU A 286 14.59 9.05 -18.42
N ASN A 287 13.74 9.22 -17.41
CA ASN A 287 13.16 8.13 -16.63
C ASN A 287 12.06 7.43 -17.42
N THR A 288 11.22 8.19 -18.11
CA THR A 288 10.25 7.64 -19.08
C THR A 288 10.93 6.71 -20.09
N ARG A 289 12.14 7.05 -20.57
CA ARG A 289 12.88 6.19 -21.52
C ARG A 289 13.28 4.84 -20.90
N ARG A 290 13.49 4.77 -19.59
CA ARG A 290 13.92 3.56 -18.86
C ARG A 290 12.76 2.63 -18.53
N ILE A 291 11.56 3.15 -18.32
CA ILE A 291 10.40 2.40 -17.84
C ILE A 291 9.89 1.39 -18.89
N VAL A 292 9.66 0.16 -18.45
CA VAL A 292 9.00 -0.92 -19.22
C VAL A 292 7.69 -1.38 -18.60
N ALA A 293 7.46 -1.11 -17.31
CA ALA A 293 6.20 -1.32 -16.62
C ALA A 293 5.97 -0.27 -15.54
N ASN A 294 4.71 0.06 -15.28
CA ASN A 294 4.30 1.00 -14.23
C ASN A 294 3.00 0.52 -13.57
N GLY A 295 2.56 1.22 -12.53
CA GLY A 295 1.32 0.92 -11.83
C GLY A 295 1.42 -0.32 -10.97
N LEU A 296 2.60 -0.52 -10.37
CA LEU A 296 2.90 -1.55 -9.39
C LEU A 296 2.98 -0.88 -8.01
N ARG A 297 2.63 -1.59 -6.95
CA ARG A 297 2.71 -1.06 -5.57
C ARG A 297 4.08 -1.26 -4.97
N ASN A 298 4.52 -2.50 -4.91
CA ASN A 298 5.82 -2.91 -4.43
C ASN A 298 6.24 -4.22 -5.14
N PRO A 299 6.85 -4.11 -6.35
CA PRO A 299 7.30 -5.25 -7.14
C PRO A 299 8.58 -5.87 -6.53
N MET A 300 8.42 -6.45 -5.34
CA MET A 300 9.53 -6.88 -4.47
C MET A 300 10.45 -7.89 -5.15
N ARG A 301 9.90 -8.81 -5.95
CA ARG A 301 10.66 -9.77 -6.75
C ARG A 301 10.06 -9.93 -8.13
N PHE A 302 10.91 -10.01 -9.16
CA PHE A 302 10.54 -10.46 -10.49
C PHE A 302 11.56 -11.48 -11.04
N THR A 303 11.17 -12.24 -12.05
CA THR A 303 12.02 -13.24 -12.71
C THR A 303 11.65 -13.36 -14.20
N PHE A 304 12.50 -14.03 -14.98
CA PHE A 304 12.23 -14.32 -16.38
C PHE A 304 11.96 -15.80 -16.60
N ARG A 305 10.97 -16.11 -17.43
CA ARG A 305 10.72 -17.50 -17.83
C ARG A 305 11.83 -17.97 -18.79
N PRO A 306 12.56 -19.06 -18.45
CA PRO A 306 13.72 -19.51 -19.22
C PRO A 306 13.43 -19.68 -20.72
N GLY A 307 14.36 -19.22 -21.56
CA GLY A 307 14.26 -19.32 -23.02
C GLY A 307 13.23 -18.39 -23.68
N THR A 308 12.61 -17.49 -22.91
CA THR A 308 11.63 -16.50 -23.42
C THR A 308 12.02 -15.09 -22.99
N LYS A 309 11.27 -14.07 -23.43
CA LYS A 309 11.35 -12.70 -22.90
C LYS A 309 10.35 -12.42 -21.79
N GLU A 310 9.58 -13.44 -21.38
CA GLU A 310 8.47 -13.22 -20.46
C GLU A 310 8.98 -12.89 -19.07
N MET A 311 8.59 -11.72 -18.57
CA MET A 311 8.84 -11.30 -17.20
C MET A 311 7.63 -11.61 -16.35
N TRP A 312 7.87 -12.13 -15.15
CA TRP A 312 6.88 -12.41 -14.13
C TRP A 312 7.24 -11.63 -12.88
N ILE A 313 6.26 -10.97 -12.26
CA ILE A 313 6.47 -9.99 -11.18
C ILE A 313 5.59 -10.40 -10.00
N GLY A 314 6.15 -10.48 -8.80
CA GLY A 314 5.40 -10.57 -7.56
C GLY A 314 5.24 -9.15 -7.02
N ASP A 315 4.01 -8.65 -7.03
CA ASP A 315 3.67 -7.31 -6.56
C ASP A 315 2.92 -7.40 -5.22
N VAL A 316 3.50 -6.78 -4.19
CA VAL A 316 2.90 -6.75 -2.84
C VAL A 316 1.78 -5.74 -2.84
N GLY A 317 0.54 -6.23 -2.80
CA GLY A 317 -0.66 -5.40 -2.84
C GLY A 317 -0.98 -4.75 -1.49
N TYR A 318 -2.18 -4.17 -1.36
CA TYR A 318 -2.49 -3.31 -0.23
C TYR A 318 -3.17 -4.04 0.92
N SER A 319 -4.49 -4.24 0.83
CA SER A 319 -5.29 -4.75 1.94
C SER A 319 -6.03 -6.02 1.63
N THR A 320 -6.14 -6.37 0.35
CA THR A 320 -6.97 -7.50 -0.07
C THR A 320 -6.18 -8.52 -0.86
N TRP A 321 -5.30 -8.08 -1.76
CA TRP A 321 -4.72 -8.95 -2.78
C TRP A 321 -3.20 -8.90 -2.77
N GLU A 322 -2.58 -10.04 -3.03
CA GLU A 322 -1.23 -10.11 -3.63
C GLU A 322 -1.36 -10.50 -5.10
N GLU A 323 -0.38 -10.11 -5.90
CA GLU A 323 -0.43 -10.27 -7.35
C GLU A 323 0.83 -10.95 -7.89
N ILE A 324 0.61 -11.88 -8.83
CA ILE A 324 1.61 -12.34 -9.78
C ILE A 324 1.22 -11.79 -11.14
N ASP A 325 2.04 -10.88 -11.65
CA ASP A 325 1.88 -10.22 -12.93
C ASP A 325 2.76 -10.84 -14.01
N ARG A 326 2.37 -10.64 -15.27
CA ARG A 326 3.09 -11.18 -16.42
C ARG A 326 3.19 -10.17 -17.57
N ILE A 327 4.40 -9.99 -18.07
CA ILE A 327 4.70 -9.22 -19.28
C ILE A 327 5.30 -10.17 -20.31
N VAL A 328 4.67 -10.32 -21.48
CA VAL A 328 5.13 -11.24 -22.53
C VAL A 328 6.42 -10.74 -23.21
N ASP A 329 6.49 -9.45 -23.51
CA ASP A 329 7.70 -8.80 -24.02
C ASP A 329 7.79 -7.38 -23.43
N PRO A 330 8.73 -7.12 -22.49
CA PRO A 330 8.88 -5.81 -21.86
C PRO A 330 9.34 -4.70 -22.82
N THR A 331 9.79 -5.04 -24.02
CA THR A 331 10.20 -4.05 -25.03
C THR A 331 9.05 -3.62 -25.95
N ALA A 332 7.91 -4.31 -25.91
CA ALA A 332 6.81 -4.05 -26.84
C ALA A 332 6.02 -2.77 -26.52
N LYS A 333 5.80 -2.48 -25.23
CA LYS A 333 5.13 -1.29 -24.71
C LYS A 333 5.39 -1.15 -23.22
N VAL A 334 5.19 0.04 -22.67
CA VAL A 334 5.05 0.20 -21.22
C VAL A 334 3.76 -0.50 -20.77
N THR A 335 3.86 -1.46 -19.87
CA THR A 335 2.70 -2.18 -19.32
C THR A 335 2.27 -1.54 -18.01
N ASN A 336 1.00 -1.13 -17.91
CA ASN A 336 0.43 -0.52 -16.70
C ASN A 336 -0.41 -1.56 -15.95
N PHE A 337 -0.09 -1.84 -14.68
CA PHE A 337 -0.83 -2.78 -13.82
C PHE A 337 -1.94 -2.10 -12.99
N GLY A 338 -1.94 -0.77 -12.94
CA GLY A 338 -3.10 0.01 -12.50
C GLY A 338 -3.08 0.51 -11.07
N TRP A 339 -2.14 0.07 -10.22
CA TRP A 339 -1.96 0.62 -8.87
C TRP A 339 -1.67 2.14 -8.93
N PRO A 340 -2.22 2.98 -8.04
CA PRO A 340 -3.10 2.65 -6.92
C PRO A 340 -4.59 2.69 -7.25
N CYS A 341 -4.94 2.96 -8.50
CA CYS A 341 -6.34 3.03 -8.93
C CYS A 341 -7.01 1.64 -8.96
N TYR A 342 -6.22 0.59 -9.17
CA TYR A 342 -6.66 -0.80 -9.14
C TYR A 342 -5.88 -1.61 -8.10
N GLU A 343 -6.57 -2.57 -7.50
CA GLU A 343 -5.99 -3.63 -6.67
C GLU A 343 -6.73 -4.93 -7.02
N GLY A 344 -5.99 -5.97 -7.38
CA GLY A 344 -6.53 -7.12 -8.09
C GLY A 344 -7.14 -6.70 -9.43
N ALA A 345 -8.29 -7.30 -9.74
CA ALA A 345 -9.07 -6.93 -10.92
C ALA A 345 -10.02 -5.74 -10.68
N GLY A 346 -10.07 -5.18 -9.46
CA GLY A 346 -11.06 -4.20 -9.02
C GLY A 346 -10.49 -2.79 -8.87
N ARG A 347 -11.36 -1.79 -8.86
CA ARG A 347 -10.97 -0.43 -8.43
C ARG A 347 -10.66 -0.45 -6.94
N GLN A 348 -9.60 0.24 -6.54
CA GLN A 348 -9.23 0.39 -5.15
C GLN A 348 -10.18 1.41 -4.48
N PRO A 349 -10.99 1.02 -3.46
CA PRO A 349 -12.07 1.88 -2.98
C PRO A 349 -11.65 3.22 -2.38
N GLY A 350 -10.47 3.27 -1.75
CA GLY A 350 -9.90 4.49 -1.20
C GLY A 350 -9.53 5.51 -2.29
N TYR A 351 -8.84 5.05 -3.34
CA TYR A 351 -8.44 5.90 -4.47
C TYR A 351 -9.62 6.25 -5.41
N ASP A 352 -10.61 5.36 -5.56
CA ASP A 352 -11.87 5.66 -6.26
C ASP A 352 -12.66 6.75 -5.50
N ALA A 353 -12.73 6.68 -4.16
CA ALA A 353 -13.51 7.63 -3.36
C ALA A 353 -12.96 9.07 -3.38
N ILE A 354 -11.64 9.26 -3.41
CA ILE A 354 -11.04 10.60 -3.49
C ILE A 354 -11.19 11.25 -4.88
N ASN A 355 -11.60 10.48 -5.89
CA ASN A 355 -11.96 10.97 -7.23
C ASN A 355 -10.85 11.87 -7.84
N VAL A 356 -9.62 11.34 -7.86
CA VAL A 356 -8.45 12.00 -8.49
C VAL A 356 -8.42 11.75 -9.99
N ASN A 357 -8.10 12.78 -10.77
CA ASN A 357 -8.17 12.78 -12.24
C ASN A 357 -7.35 11.64 -12.86
N ILE A 358 -6.18 11.34 -12.31
CA ILE A 358 -5.30 10.30 -12.85
C ILE A 358 -5.94 8.90 -12.81
N CYS A 359 -6.73 8.62 -11.78
CA CYS A 359 -7.53 7.41 -11.65
C CYS A 359 -8.83 7.49 -12.45
N GLU A 360 -9.57 8.60 -12.38
CA GLU A 360 -10.81 8.77 -13.15
C GLU A 360 -10.58 8.62 -14.67
N ASN A 361 -9.46 9.14 -15.17
CA ASN A 361 -9.07 8.98 -16.57
C ASN A 361 -8.77 7.51 -16.91
N LEU A 362 -8.16 6.76 -15.99
CA LEU A 362 -7.87 5.34 -16.17
C LEU A 362 -9.17 4.51 -16.17
N TYR A 363 -10.06 4.80 -15.22
CA TYR A 363 -11.38 4.20 -15.13
C TYR A 363 -12.24 4.47 -16.37
N ALA A 364 -12.19 5.69 -16.89
CA ALA A 364 -12.90 6.09 -18.11
C ALA A 364 -12.36 5.38 -19.36
N ALA A 365 -11.06 5.08 -19.41
CA ALA A 365 -10.46 4.26 -20.47
C ALA A 365 -10.91 2.79 -20.42
N GLY A 366 -11.43 2.36 -19.26
CA GLY A 366 -12.01 1.04 -19.03
C GLY A 366 -10.99 0.00 -18.57
N PRO A 367 -11.44 -1.17 -18.08
CA PRO A 367 -10.56 -2.18 -17.46
C PRO A 367 -9.43 -2.71 -18.36
N SER A 368 -9.56 -2.61 -19.69
CA SER A 368 -8.51 -3.01 -20.63
C SER A 368 -7.36 -1.99 -20.75
N ALA A 369 -7.46 -0.84 -20.07
CA ALA A 369 -6.40 0.15 -20.00
C ALA A 369 -5.24 -0.29 -19.09
N VAL A 370 -5.51 -1.25 -18.20
CA VAL A 370 -4.52 -1.88 -17.32
C VAL A 370 -4.39 -3.37 -17.69
N ALA A 371 -3.22 -3.94 -17.41
CA ALA A 371 -3.02 -5.37 -17.44
C ALA A 371 -3.61 -5.97 -16.17
N SER A 372 -4.39 -7.05 -16.30
CA SER A 372 -4.85 -7.80 -15.14
C SER A 372 -3.74 -8.73 -14.63
N PRO A 373 -3.67 -8.99 -13.31
CA PRO A 373 -2.77 -9.99 -12.77
C PRO A 373 -2.94 -11.34 -13.45
N TYR A 374 -1.83 -12.05 -13.63
CA TYR A 374 -1.87 -13.43 -14.11
C TYR A 374 -2.53 -14.33 -13.05
N TYR A 375 -2.18 -14.10 -11.80
CA TYR A 375 -2.79 -14.70 -10.64
C TYR A 375 -2.87 -13.68 -9.51
N ALA A 376 -3.98 -13.66 -8.78
CA ALA A 376 -4.13 -12.84 -7.58
C ALA A 376 -4.76 -13.70 -6.49
N TYR A 377 -4.24 -13.58 -5.26
CA TYR A 377 -4.73 -14.34 -4.12
C TYR A 377 -5.06 -13.42 -2.95
N LYS A 378 -6.13 -13.75 -2.22
CA LYS A 378 -6.59 -12.92 -1.11
C LYS A 378 -5.80 -13.19 0.14
N HIS A 379 -5.52 -12.14 0.91
CA HIS A 379 -4.91 -12.25 2.23
C HIS A 379 -5.68 -13.24 3.13
N THR A 380 -7.00 -13.27 3.06
CA THR A 380 -7.86 -14.11 3.92
C THR A 380 -7.99 -15.57 3.50
N ASP A 381 -7.56 -15.92 2.29
CA ASP A 381 -7.86 -17.23 1.71
C ASP A 381 -6.57 -18.08 1.66
N HIS A 382 -6.68 -19.36 1.98
CA HIS A 382 -5.63 -20.34 1.69
C HIS A 382 -5.47 -20.49 0.17
N ILE A 383 -4.23 -20.62 -0.31
CA ILE A 383 -3.93 -20.85 -1.73
C ILE A 383 -4.18 -22.33 -2.05
N VAL A 384 -3.77 -23.23 -1.16
CA VAL A 384 -3.93 -24.67 -1.30
C VAL A 384 -4.83 -25.21 -0.18
N THR A 385 -5.77 -26.10 -0.54
CA THR A 385 -6.70 -26.68 0.43
C THR A 385 -5.96 -27.56 1.45
N GLY A 386 -6.09 -27.26 2.74
CA GLY A 386 -5.52 -28.06 3.82
C GLY A 386 -4.04 -27.79 4.11
N GLU A 387 -3.47 -26.71 3.57
CA GLU A 387 -2.09 -26.31 3.86
C GLU A 387 -1.91 -25.75 5.28
N SER A 388 -0.66 -25.74 5.75
CA SER A 388 -0.25 -25.19 7.05
C SER A 388 0.09 -23.70 7.01
N CYS A 389 0.10 -23.09 5.82
CA CYS A 389 0.41 -21.66 5.63
C CYS A 389 -0.61 -20.78 6.35
N THR A 390 -0.14 -19.73 7.03
CA THR A 390 -1.04 -18.75 7.64
C THR A 390 -1.78 -17.96 6.56
N VAL A 391 -2.94 -17.40 6.91
CA VAL A 391 -3.73 -16.52 6.05
C VAL A 391 -3.67 -15.13 6.67
N GLY A 392 -4.67 -14.27 6.48
CA GLY A 392 -4.84 -12.99 7.19
C GLY A 392 -3.80 -11.88 6.96
N SER A 393 -2.68 -12.19 6.34
CA SER A 393 -1.69 -11.22 5.86
C SER A 393 -0.90 -11.86 4.73
N SER A 394 -0.33 -11.06 3.85
CA SER A 394 0.47 -11.56 2.73
C SER A 394 1.52 -10.54 2.32
N SER A 395 2.62 -11.03 1.79
CA SER A 395 3.71 -10.23 1.22
C SER A 395 4.48 -11.14 0.28
N ILE A 396 4.11 -11.15 -1.01
CA ILE A 396 4.84 -11.92 -2.01
C ILE A 396 6.29 -11.43 -2.10
N SER A 397 7.24 -12.31 -1.81
CA SER A 397 8.61 -11.93 -1.45
C SER A 397 9.67 -12.82 -2.08
N GLY A 398 9.28 -13.87 -2.80
CA GLY A 398 10.19 -14.75 -3.52
C GLY A 398 9.58 -15.20 -4.83
N MET A 399 10.38 -15.29 -5.91
CA MET A 399 9.92 -15.84 -7.17
C MET A 399 11.06 -16.35 -8.03
N GLN A 400 10.90 -17.55 -8.58
CA GLN A 400 11.93 -18.22 -9.37
C GLN A 400 11.29 -19.28 -10.28
N PHE A 401 11.61 -19.25 -11.58
CA PHE A 401 11.29 -20.38 -12.45
C PHE A 401 12.26 -21.53 -12.23
N TYR A 402 11.72 -22.75 -12.19
CA TYR A 402 12.49 -23.97 -12.37
C TYR A 402 12.48 -24.35 -13.84
N GLY A 403 13.63 -24.34 -14.51
CA GLY A 403 13.71 -24.68 -15.94
C GLY A 403 13.55 -26.17 -16.17
N SER A 404 14.62 -26.91 -15.89
CA SER A 404 14.69 -28.36 -15.82
C SER A 404 15.96 -28.73 -15.06
N GLY A 405 15.99 -29.87 -14.39
CA GLY A 405 17.18 -30.27 -13.65
C GLY A 405 17.04 -31.61 -12.97
N ASN A 406 17.41 -31.63 -11.69
CA ASN A 406 17.40 -32.81 -10.84
C ASN A 406 16.06 -33.09 -10.16
N TYR A 407 15.10 -32.16 -10.18
CA TYR A 407 13.76 -32.37 -9.64
C TYR A 407 12.92 -33.24 -10.59
N PRO A 408 11.78 -33.79 -10.12
CA PRO A 408 10.85 -34.51 -11.00
C PRO A 408 10.43 -33.66 -12.20
N ALA A 409 10.30 -34.30 -13.36
CA ALA A 409 9.96 -33.62 -14.62
C ALA A 409 8.62 -32.84 -14.60
N GLU A 410 7.75 -33.10 -13.62
CA GLU A 410 6.53 -32.30 -13.41
C GLU A 410 6.80 -30.86 -12.93
N TYR A 411 7.97 -30.61 -12.33
CA TYR A 411 8.42 -29.27 -11.95
C TYR A 411 9.08 -28.51 -13.12
N ASP A 412 9.36 -29.16 -14.26
CA ASP A 412 10.01 -28.51 -15.41
C ASP A 412 9.13 -27.36 -15.94
N GLY A 413 9.63 -26.12 -15.83
CA GLY A 413 8.90 -24.91 -16.18
C GLY A 413 7.95 -24.38 -15.09
N ALA A 414 7.97 -24.95 -13.88
CA ALA A 414 7.17 -24.46 -12.76
C ALA A 414 7.65 -23.09 -12.26
N LEU A 415 6.72 -22.26 -11.81
CA LEU A 415 7.02 -21.01 -11.13
C LEU A 415 6.95 -21.24 -9.62
N PHE A 416 8.07 -21.16 -8.94
CA PHE A 416 8.11 -21.12 -7.49
C PHE A 416 7.91 -19.69 -7.03
N PHE A 417 7.10 -19.51 -6.00
CA PHE A 417 6.91 -18.22 -5.36
C PHE A 417 6.77 -18.37 -3.85
N ALA A 418 7.16 -17.34 -3.11
CA ALA A 418 7.12 -17.33 -1.66
C ALA A 418 6.41 -16.09 -1.14
N ASP A 419 5.83 -16.24 0.05
CA ASP A 419 5.19 -15.15 0.79
C ASP A 419 5.75 -15.10 2.20
N TYR A 420 6.34 -13.96 2.54
CA TYR A 420 7.04 -13.74 3.81
C TYR A 420 6.07 -13.81 4.99
N SER A 421 4.94 -13.08 4.92
CA SER A 421 3.96 -13.02 5.99
C SER A 421 3.28 -14.38 6.23
N ARG A 422 3.07 -15.16 5.17
CA ARG A 422 2.48 -16.50 5.26
C ARG A 422 3.47 -17.59 5.65
N ARG A 423 4.77 -17.27 5.67
CA ARG A 423 5.88 -18.20 5.92
C ARG A 423 5.82 -19.44 5.02
N CYS A 424 5.57 -19.25 3.73
CA CYS A 424 5.35 -20.35 2.80
C CYS A 424 5.99 -20.14 1.43
N VAL A 425 6.34 -21.27 0.81
CA VAL A 425 6.78 -21.40 -0.57
C VAL A 425 5.82 -22.32 -1.29
N TRP A 426 5.39 -21.93 -2.48
CA TRP A 426 4.56 -22.74 -3.37
C TRP A 426 5.26 -22.97 -4.71
N ALA A 427 4.85 -24.04 -5.39
CA ALA A 427 5.17 -24.30 -6.78
C ALA A 427 3.88 -24.25 -7.62
N MET A 428 3.86 -23.36 -8.63
CA MET A 428 2.81 -23.28 -9.64
C MET A 428 3.25 -24.07 -10.88
N MET A 429 2.73 -25.29 -11.01
CA MET A 429 3.14 -26.23 -12.05
C MET A 429 2.67 -25.79 -13.44
N PRO A 430 3.38 -26.19 -14.53
CA PRO A 430 2.94 -25.88 -15.88
C PRO A 430 1.60 -26.54 -16.25
N GLY A 431 0.76 -25.78 -16.94
CA GLY A 431 -0.45 -26.22 -17.62
C GLY A 431 -0.15 -26.87 -18.98
N ALA A 432 -1.20 -27.29 -19.67
CA ALA A 432 -1.07 -27.89 -21.01
C ALA A 432 -0.50 -26.93 -22.07
N ASN A 433 -0.54 -25.61 -21.81
CA ASN A 433 0.05 -24.57 -22.64
C ASN A 433 1.52 -24.25 -22.26
N GLY A 434 2.08 -24.96 -21.29
CA GLY A 434 3.44 -24.75 -20.77
C GLY A 434 3.63 -23.54 -19.87
N LEU A 435 2.56 -22.78 -19.56
CA LEU A 435 2.60 -21.67 -18.60
C LEU A 435 2.28 -22.18 -17.20
N PRO A 436 2.80 -21.54 -16.13
CA PRO A 436 2.35 -21.78 -14.76
C PRO A 436 0.82 -21.76 -14.68
N ASP A 437 0.20 -22.80 -14.12
CA ASP A 437 -1.25 -22.94 -14.06
C ASP A 437 -1.74 -22.68 -12.63
N PRO A 438 -2.51 -21.60 -12.38
CA PRO A 438 -3.07 -21.32 -11.05
C PRO A 438 -3.95 -22.44 -10.48
N ALA A 439 -4.48 -23.34 -11.31
CA ALA A 439 -5.23 -24.51 -10.85
C ALA A 439 -4.34 -25.67 -10.38
N LYS A 440 -3.01 -25.55 -10.52
CA LYS A 440 -2.01 -26.57 -10.16
C LYS A 440 -0.95 -26.04 -9.19
N ILE A 441 -1.35 -25.15 -8.29
CA ILE A 441 -0.48 -24.69 -7.22
C ILE A 441 -0.39 -25.77 -6.14
N GLN A 442 0.81 -26.01 -5.65
CA GLN A 442 1.09 -26.93 -4.54
C GLN A 442 1.94 -26.24 -3.48
N THR A 443 1.65 -26.48 -2.20
CA THR A 443 2.51 -26.07 -1.09
C THR A 443 3.83 -26.85 -1.19
N PHE A 444 4.95 -26.13 -1.15
CA PHE A 444 6.28 -26.71 -1.35
C PHE A 444 7.15 -26.63 -0.09
N ALA A 445 7.07 -25.54 0.67
CA ALA A 445 7.73 -25.43 1.96
C ALA A 445 6.96 -24.48 2.87
N SER A 446 7.11 -24.63 4.19
CA SER A 446 6.42 -23.82 5.19
C SER A 446 7.23 -23.66 6.47
N GLY A 447 7.02 -22.58 7.20
CA GLY A 447 7.55 -22.39 8.56
C GLY A 447 8.58 -21.27 8.72
N TYR A 448 8.94 -20.57 7.64
CA TYR A 448 9.85 -19.43 7.65
C TYR A 448 9.48 -18.41 6.58
N GLY A 449 9.74 -17.13 6.84
CA GLY A 449 9.58 -16.05 5.87
C GLY A 449 10.74 -15.99 4.87
N ALA A 450 10.48 -16.30 3.60
CA ALA A 450 11.49 -16.28 2.55
C ALA A 450 11.52 -14.95 1.78
N THR A 451 12.68 -14.33 1.59
CA THR A 451 12.82 -13.04 0.87
C THR A 451 13.46 -13.15 -0.52
N LYS A 452 13.90 -14.35 -0.91
CA LYS A 452 14.39 -14.65 -2.26
C LYS A 452 14.34 -16.16 -2.48
N LEU A 453 13.99 -16.55 -3.70
CA LEU A 453 14.21 -17.89 -4.23
C LEU A 453 15.21 -17.77 -5.37
N GLN A 454 16.13 -18.72 -5.51
CA GLN A 454 17.17 -18.70 -6.52
C GLN A 454 17.56 -20.11 -6.91
N VAL A 455 17.66 -20.40 -8.22
CA VAL A 455 18.31 -21.65 -8.67
C VAL A 455 19.81 -21.50 -8.48
N GLY A 456 20.41 -22.44 -7.75
CA GLY A 456 21.85 -22.51 -7.51
C GLY A 456 22.57 -23.57 -8.36
N PRO A 457 23.86 -23.81 -8.07
CA PRO A 457 24.64 -24.84 -8.74
C PRO A 457 23.99 -26.22 -8.61
N GLY A 458 24.04 -27.03 -9.66
CA GLY A 458 23.43 -28.37 -9.69
C GLY A 458 21.93 -28.40 -9.96
N GLY A 459 21.27 -27.23 -10.01
CA GLY A 459 19.86 -27.11 -10.39
C GLY A 459 18.88 -27.00 -9.22
N ASP A 460 19.34 -27.13 -7.98
CA ASP A 460 18.49 -26.99 -6.79
C ASP A 460 18.01 -25.55 -6.60
N ILE A 461 16.82 -25.41 -6.01
CA ILE A 461 16.30 -24.14 -5.50
C ILE A 461 16.84 -23.88 -4.11
N PHE A 462 17.28 -22.65 -3.90
CA PHE A 462 17.69 -22.09 -2.62
C PHE A 462 16.69 -21.02 -2.18
N ALA A 463 16.49 -20.90 -0.87
CA ALA A 463 15.69 -19.85 -0.26
C ALA A 463 16.52 -19.04 0.73
N VAL A 464 16.32 -17.72 0.74
CA VAL A 464 16.80 -16.84 1.81
C VAL A 464 15.76 -16.84 2.92
N ASP A 465 16.06 -17.50 4.02
CA ASP A 465 15.23 -17.52 5.24
C ASP A 465 15.59 -16.30 6.10
N TYR A 466 14.77 -15.27 5.97
CA TYR A 466 14.97 -13.99 6.64
C TYR A 466 14.72 -14.09 8.15
N ASP A 467 13.69 -14.83 8.55
CA ASP A 467 13.27 -14.97 9.96
C ASP A 467 14.40 -15.54 10.84
N ASN A 468 15.18 -16.48 10.29
CA ASN A 468 16.19 -17.22 11.05
C ASN A 468 17.63 -16.89 10.63
N GLY A 469 17.84 -16.00 9.65
CA GLY A 469 19.18 -15.63 9.20
C GLY A 469 19.93 -16.79 8.52
N ARG A 470 19.24 -17.52 7.64
CA ARG A 470 19.78 -18.73 6.99
C ARG A 470 19.64 -18.71 5.48
N ILE A 471 20.47 -19.50 4.81
CA ILE A 471 20.25 -19.92 3.41
C ILE A 471 19.85 -21.40 3.43
N LEU A 472 18.71 -21.72 2.84
CA LEU A 472 18.18 -23.07 2.71
C LEU A 472 18.35 -23.58 1.28
N ARG A 473 18.52 -24.90 1.12
CA ARG A 473 18.60 -25.62 -0.16
C ARG A 473 17.59 -26.76 -0.16
N TYR A 474 16.79 -26.89 -1.21
CA TYR A 474 15.91 -28.05 -1.38
C TYR A 474 16.55 -29.07 -2.31
N VAL A 475 16.76 -30.28 -1.81
CA VAL A 475 17.41 -31.38 -2.55
C VAL A 475 16.39 -32.47 -2.82
N TYR A 476 16.36 -32.95 -4.07
CA TYR A 476 15.51 -34.06 -4.48
C TYR A 476 16.29 -35.37 -4.68
N ASP A 477 15.79 -36.49 -4.14
CA ASP A 477 16.26 -37.85 -4.44
C ASP A 477 15.06 -38.80 -4.69
N ALA A 478 14.99 -39.39 -5.89
CA ALA A 478 13.90 -40.26 -6.32
C ALA A 478 13.95 -41.68 -5.73
N THR A 479 15.12 -42.09 -5.22
CA THR A 479 15.37 -43.44 -4.73
C THR A 479 15.41 -43.52 -3.23
N ASN A 480 15.99 -42.51 -2.59
CA ASN A 480 16.17 -42.44 -1.15
C ASN A 480 16.55 -41.02 -0.74
N ASN A 481 15.64 -40.32 -0.07
CA ASN A 481 15.93 -39.05 0.56
C ASN A 481 17.03 -39.25 1.60
N PRO A 482 18.11 -38.43 1.60
CA PRO A 482 19.05 -38.50 2.69
C PRO A 482 18.35 -38.19 4.02
N PRO A 483 18.74 -38.85 5.11
CA PRO A 483 18.11 -38.61 6.39
C PRO A 483 18.39 -37.16 6.81
N THR A 484 17.45 -36.49 7.46
CA THR A 484 17.72 -35.21 8.11
C THR A 484 18.25 -35.49 9.51
N ALA A 485 19.55 -35.31 9.72
CA ALA A 485 20.15 -35.44 11.04
C ALA A 485 19.77 -34.23 11.91
N VAL A 486 19.13 -34.49 13.05
CA VAL A 486 18.76 -33.48 14.04
C VAL A 486 19.40 -33.85 15.37
N ILE A 487 20.14 -32.91 15.94
CA ILE A 487 20.78 -33.02 17.25
C ILE A 487 20.09 -32.07 18.24
N HIS A 488 19.65 -32.61 19.37
CA HIS A 488 19.28 -31.84 20.55
C HIS A 488 20.25 -32.16 21.69
N ALA A 489 20.67 -31.15 22.43
CA ALA A 489 21.51 -31.29 23.61
C ALA A 489 20.85 -30.57 24.79
N ASP A 490 20.70 -31.26 25.93
CA ASP A 490 20.15 -30.68 27.16
C ASP A 490 21.01 -31.07 28.38
N PRO A 491 21.68 -30.10 29.04
CA PRO A 491 21.91 -28.73 28.59
C PRO A 491 23.02 -28.65 27.52
N SER A 492 23.03 -27.63 26.65
CA SER A 492 24.14 -27.39 25.70
C SER A 492 25.27 -26.52 26.25
N SER A 493 25.14 -26.04 27.49
CA SER A 493 26.15 -25.26 28.20
C SER A 493 26.00 -25.39 29.72
N GLY A 494 27.05 -25.07 30.47
CA GLY A 494 27.00 -24.97 31.93
C GLY A 494 28.33 -25.24 32.63
N ALA A 495 28.32 -25.19 33.96
CA ALA A 495 29.50 -25.40 34.78
C ALA A 495 30.08 -26.84 34.68
N THR A 496 31.40 -26.97 34.84
CA THR A 496 32.05 -28.29 34.94
C THR A 496 31.85 -28.94 36.32
N PRO A 497 31.60 -30.27 36.40
CA PRO A 497 31.39 -31.18 35.28
C PRO A 497 30.00 -31.02 34.64
N LEU A 498 29.96 -30.89 33.32
CA LEU A 498 28.72 -30.70 32.55
C LEU A 498 28.28 -32.05 32.00
N THR A 499 27.16 -32.58 32.50
CA THR A 499 26.55 -33.79 31.92
C THR A 499 25.47 -33.37 30.93
N VAL A 500 25.65 -33.72 29.67
CA VAL A 500 24.77 -33.40 28.56
C VAL A 500 24.02 -34.64 28.12
N THR A 501 22.71 -34.54 27.97
CA THR A 501 21.91 -35.54 27.28
C THR A 501 21.77 -35.13 25.82
N PHE A 502 22.30 -35.94 24.92
CA PHE A 502 22.14 -35.79 23.48
C PHE A 502 21.00 -36.66 22.99
N ASP A 503 20.11 -36.08 22.20
CA ASP A 503 18.96 -36.74 21.61
C ASP A 503 18.92 -36.51 20.10
N GLY A 504 19.09 -37.59 19.35
CA GLY A 504 18.99 -37.63 17.89
C GLY A 504 17.62 -38.03 17.38
N THR A 505 16.63 -38.28 18.24
CA THR A 505 15.34 -38.91 17.86
C THR A 505 14.44 -38.02 16.99
N ALA A 506 14.68 -36.70 16.95
CA ALA A 506 14.04 -35.79 16.01
C ALA A 506 14.56 -35.91 14.57
N SER A 507 15.65 -36.67 14.38
CA SER A 507 16.13 -37.02 13.04
C SER A 507 15.05 -37.82 12.34
N ASN A 508 14.86 -37.52 11.06
CA ASN A 508 13.81 -38.15 10.27
C ASN A 508 14.34 -38.52 8.88
N ASP A 509 13.64 -39.43 8.25
CA ASP A 509 13.84 -39.80 6.87
C ASP A 509 12.48 -39.67 6.19
N ALA A 510 12.45 -38.92 5.08
CA ALA A 510 11.20 -38.60 4.40
C ALA A 510 10.53 -39.83 3.78
N ASP A 511 11.28 -40.92 3.58
CA ASP A 511 10.79 -42.20 3.08
C ASP A 511 10.33 -43.14 4.22
N GLY A 512 10.59 -42.77 5.47
CA GLY A 512 10.28 -43.57 6.66
C GLY A 512 11.25 -44.73 6.91
N ASN A 513 12.46 -44.68 6.34
CA ASN A 513 13.48 -45.70 6.55
C ASN A 513 13.96 -45.74 8.02
N PRO A 514 14.31 -46.93 8.56
CA PRO A 514 14.91 -47.03 9.89
C PRO A 514 16.26 -46.33 9.97
N LEU A 515 16.45 -45.51 11.01
CA LEU A 515 17.67 -44.72 11.21
C LEU A 515 18.66 -45.41 12.16
N THR A 516 19.95 -45.19 11.89
CA THR A 516 21.08 -45.52 12.75
C THR A 516 21.89 -44.27 13.05
N TYR A 517 22.53 -44.24 14.21
CA TYR A 517 23.18 -43.06 14.76
C TYR A 517 24.66 -43.35 15.02
N SER A 518 25.51 -42.35 14.84
CA SER A 518 26.93 -42.39 15.21
C SER A 518 27.29 -41.00 15.74
N TRP A 519 27.90 -40.95 16.92
CA TRP A 519 28.20 -39.71 17.62
C TRP A 519 29.71 -39.47 17.72
N ASP A 520 30.10 -38.22 17.53
CA ASP A 520 31.39 -37.62 17.89
C ASP A 520 31.08 -36.62 19.01
N LEU A 521 31.22 -37.05 20.27
CA LEU A 521 30.85 -36.26 21.45
C LEU A 521 32.05 -35.50 22.01
N ASP A 522 33.28 -35.95 21.77
CA ASP A 522 34.49 -35.28 22.27
C ASP A 522 35.08 -34.25 21.29
N GLY A 523 34.57 -34.20 20.06
CA GLY A 523 34.88 -33.20 19.04
C GLY A 523 36.11 -33.51 18.21
N ASP A 524 36.70 -34.70 18.31
CA ASP A 524 37.94 -35.08 17.62
C ASP A 524 37.75 -35.35 16.11
N GLY A 525 36.50 -35.40 15.64
CA GLY A 525 36.13 -35.64 14.25
C GLY A 525 35.86 -37.12 13.91
N VAL A 526 35.90 -38.01 14.90
CA VAL A 526 35.65 -39.45 14.78
C VAL A 526 34.30 -39.79 15.42
N TYR A 527 33.45 -40.52 14.70
CA TYR A 527 32.10 -40.87 15.15
C TYR A 527 32.06 -42.23 15.88
N ASP A 528 32.81 -42.37 16.98
CA ASP A 528 32.97 -43.65 17.70
C ASP A 528 32.50 -43.64 19.16
N ASP A 529 31.94 -42.54 19.67
CA ASP A 529 31.50 -42.42 21.07
C ASP A 529 30.24 -43.22 21.41
N SER A 530 29.27 -43.26 20.50
CA SER A 530 27.99 -43.93 20.73
C SER A 530 27.22 -44.20 19.45
N THR A 531 26.34 -45.20 19.50
CA THR A 531 25.35 -45.51 18.44
C THR A 531 23.90 -45.45 18.93
N ALA A 532 23.66 -45.03 20.16
CA ALA A 532 22.32 -44.90 20.71
C ALA A 532 21.62 -43.65 20.14
N ALA A 533 20.31 -43.72 19.91
CA ALA A 533 19.53 -42.54 19.49
C ALA A 533 19.54 -41.42 20.54
N THR A 534 19.67 -41.78 21.81
CA THR A 534 19.85 -40.85 22.93
C THR A 534 21.05 -41.33 23.76
N VAL A 535 21.96 -40.43 24.11
CA VAL A 535 23.21 -40.73 24.85
C VAL A 535 23.51 -39.63 25.86
N GLN A 536 24.10 -39.99 27.01
CA GLN A 536 24.64 -39.02 27.96
C GLN A 536 26.17 -39.01 27.91
N HIS A 537 26.75 -37.81 27.92
CA HIS A 537 28.18 -37.60 28.00
C HIS A 537 28.51 -36.53 29.05
N THR A 538 29.58 -36.73 29.82
CA THR A 538 29.99 -35.81 30.89
C THR A 538 31.31 -35.17 30.55
N TYR A 539 31.29 -33.87 30.28
CA TYR A 539 32.47 -33.05 30.05
C TYR A 539 33.05 -32.54 31.36
N THR A 540 34.32 -32.85 31.62
CA THR A 540 35.04 -32.41 32.84
C THR A 540 36.02 -31.27 32.60
N THR A 541 36.35 -30.99 31.34
CA THR A 541 37.34 -29.98 30.95
C THR A 541 36.61 -28.76 30.38
N ALA A 542 36.95 -27.57 30.85
CA ALA A 542 36.42 -26.32 30.32
C ALA A 542 36.84 -26.12 28.86
N GLY A 543 35.93 -25.59 28.04
CA GLY A 543 36.17 -25.33 26.62
C GLY A 543 34.92 -25.49 25.75
N GLU A 544 35.07 -25.16 24.48
CA GLU A 544 34.06 -25.39 23.46
C GLU A 544 34.30 -26.74 22.80
N VAL A 545 33.28 -27.59 22.75
CA VAL A 545 33.33 -28.89 22.07
C VAL A 545 32.28 -28.91 20.96
N VAL A 546 32.66 -29.29 19.76
CA VAL A 546 31.71 -29.46 18.65
C VAL A 546 31.25 -30.91 18.63
N ALA A 547 30.12 -31.18 19.27
CA ALA A 547 29.49 -32.49 19.21
C ALA A 547 28.83 -32.69 17.85
N ARG A 548 29.03 -33.84 17.22
CA ARG A 548 28.49 -34.17 15.89
C ARG A 548 27.65 -35.43 15.96
N LEU A 549 26.55 -35.41 15.22
CA LEU A 549 25.69 -36.56 14.99
C LEU A 549 25.72 -36.89 13.51
N LYS A 550 26.04 -38.14 13.20
CA LYS A 550 25.84 -38.73 11.88
C LYS A 550 24.69 -39.70 11.93
N VAL A 551 23.71 -39.50 11.05
CA VAL A 551 22.53 -40.36 10.90
C VAL A 551 22.61 -41.06 9.56
N SER A 552 22.29 -42.36 9.55
CA SER A 552 22.26 -43.20 8.36
C SER A 552 20.93 -43.95 8.28
N ASP A 553 20.33 -43.95 7.10
CA ASP A 553 19.11 -44.71 6.76
C ASP A 553 19.43 -46.11 6.18
N GLY A 554 20.72 -46.47 6.10
CA GLY A 554 21.20 -47.71 5.48
C GLY A 554 21.60 -47.59 4.00
N HIS A 555 21.33 -46.46 3.36
CA HIS A 555 21.72 -46.12 1.97
C HIS A 555 22.65 -44.91 1.93
N THR A 556 22.28 -43.84 2.62
CA THR A 556 22.99 -42.57 2.67
C THR A 556 23.17 -42.10 4.12
N THR A 557 23.98 -41.06 4.30
CA THR A 557 24.23 -40.50 5.62
C THR A 557 24.17 -38.99 5.59
N SER A 558 23.62 -38.41 6.65
CA SER A 558 23.66 -36.98 6.91
C SER A 558 24.37 -36.73 8.23
N ALA A 559 25.04 -35.59 8.34
CA ALA A 559 25.71 -35.20 9.56
C ALA A 559 25.27 -33.79 9.96
N THR A 560 25.16 -33.58 11.26
CA THR A 560 24.88 -32.29 11.88
C THR A 560 25.80 -32.10 13.07
N SER A 561 25.98 -30.88 13.51
CA SER A 561 26.84 -30.56 14.66
C SER A 561 26.23 -29.49 15.54
N MET A 562 26.54 -29.54 16.82
CA MET A 562 26.17 -28.54 17.81
C MET A 562 27.37 -28.24 18.70
N GLN A 563 27.57 -26.95 18.99
CA GLN A 563 28.57 -26.51 19.93
C GLN A 563 28.07 -26.69 21.38
N ILE A 564 28.92 -27.27 22.21
CA ILE A 564 28.73 -27.45 23.65
C ILE A 564 29.72 -26.56 24.38
N ASN A 565 29.20 -25.70 25.24
CA ASN A 565 30.00 -24.70 25.96
C ASN A 565 30.21 -25.14 27.41
N VAL A 566 31.36 -25.75 27.68
CA VAL A 566 31.70 -26.34 28.97
C VAL A 566 32.40 -25.33 29.87
N ALA A 567 31.95 -25.22 31.13
CA ALA A 567 32.31 -24.16 32.09
C ALA A 567 31.85 -22.75 31.71
N ASN A 568 30.77 -22.64 30.96
CA ASN A 568 30.13 -21.37 30.64
C ASN A 568 28.61 -21.54 30.71
N THR A 569 27.91 -20.68 31.46
CA THR A 569 26.45 -20.74 31.58
C THR A 569 25.83 -19.61 30.77
N ALA A 570 24.66 -19.82 30.15
CA ALA A 570 24.00 -18.72 29.46
C ALA A 570 23.62 -17.60 30.45
N PRO A 571 23.69 -16.32 30.04
CA PRO A 571 23.31 -15.22 30.92
C PRO A 571 21.81 -15.26 31.25
N THR A 572 21.38 -14.49 32.24
CA THR A 572 19.96 -14.27 32.55
C THR A 572 19.60 -12.82 32.26
N ALA A 573 18.79 -12.60 31.22
CA ALA A 573 18.29 -11.29 30.85
C ALA A 573 17.06 -10.90 31.67
N LEU A 574 16.91 -9.61 31.97
CA LEU A 574 15.78 -9.04 32.68
C LEU A 574 15.36 -7.71 32.07
N ILE A 575 14.10 -7.62 31.62
CA ILE A 575 13.45 -6.35 31.29
C ILE A 575 12.85 -5.78 32.57
N THR A 576 13.31 -4.60 33.00
CA THR A 576 12.80 -3.91 34.19
C THR A 576 11.66 -2.95 33.85
N SER A 577 11.70 -2.34 32.66
CA SER A 577 10.66 -1.48 32.11
C SER A 577 10.72 -1.51 30.58
N PRO A 578 9.60 -1.38 29.86
CA PRO A 578 8.22 -1.35 30.33
C PRO A 578 7.72 -2.73 30.83
N GLY A 579 6.70 -2.73 31.67
CA GLY A 579 5.99 -3.96 32.05
C GLY A 579 4.85 -4.29 31.08
N PRO A 580 4.28 -5.52 31.13
CA PRO A 580 3.22 -5.95 30.20
C PRO A 580 1.91 -5.13 30.26
N ALA A 581 1.67 -4.38 31.33
CA ALA A 581 0.51 -3.50 31.46
C ALA A 581 0.69 -2.14 30.77
N THR A 582 1.88 -1.85 30.24
CA THR A 582 2.16 -0.62 29.51
C THR A 582 1.43 -0.65 28.17
N THR A 583 0.45 0.24 28.04
CA THR A 583 -0.24 0.51 26.77
C THR A 583 0.25 1.80 26.13
N TRP A 584 0.25 1.85 24.80
CA TRP A 584 0.79 2.99 24.05
C TRP A 584 -0.25 3.61 23.12
N LYS A 585 -0.11 4.89 22.80
CA LYS A 585 -0.76 5.50 21.63
C LYS A 585 0.32 5.98 20.65
N VAL A 586 -0.05 6.24 19.40
CA VAL A 586 0.90 6.76 18.40
C VAL A 586 1.57 8.03 18.93
N GLY A 587 2.89 8.10 18.77
CA GLY A 587 3.73 9.21 19.23
C GLY A 587 4.08 9.20 20.72
N ASP A 588 3.62 8.22 21.51
CA ASP A 588 4.09 8.09 22.90
C ASP A 588 5.60 7.76 22.90
N THR A 589 6.39 8.52 23.65
CA THR A 589 7.78 8.15 23.96
C THR A 589 7.81 7.19 25.14
N ILE A 590 8.31 5.98 24.93
CA ILE A 590 8.37 4.91 25.93
C ILE A 590 9.81 4.68 26.32
N SER A 591 10.11 4.81 27.60
CA SER A 591 11.41 4.44 28.17
C SER A 591 11.48 2.94 28.43
N PHE A 592 12.62 2.36 28.10
CA PHE A 592 12.93 0.97 28.42
C PHE A 592 14.24 0.87 29.21
N SER A 593 14.34 -0.19 30.01
CA SER A 593 15.54 -0.53 30.75
C SER A 593 15.57 -2.01 31.08
N GLY A 594 16.79 -2.54 31.17
CA GLY A 594 17.04 -3.92 31.50
C GLY A 594 18.47 -4.14 31.97
N SER A 595 18.71 -5.34 32.44
CA SER A 595 20.00 -5.80 32.94
C SER A 595 20.17 -7.27 32.61
N ALA A 596 21.40 -7.76 32.64
CA ALA A 596 21.64 -9.19 32.65
C ALA A 596 22.71 -9.55 33.67
N THR A 597 22.59 -10.76 34.22
CA THR A 597 23.60 -11.36 35.08
C THR A 597 24.01 -12.70 34.52
N ASP A 598 25.29 -12.98 34.59
CA ASP A 598 25.92 -14.20 34.15
C ASP A 598 26.61 -14.86 35.36
N PRO A 599 26.48 -16.19 35.57
CA PRO A 599 27.09 -16.85 36.73
C PRO A 599 28.62 -16.71 36.78
N GLU A 600 29.28 -16.71 35.63
CA GLU A 600 30.73 -16.64 35.52
C GLU A 600 31.26 -15.19 35.46
N GLN A 601 30.49 -14.25 34.91
CA GLN A 601 30.91 -12.85 34.67
C GLN A 601 30.26 -11.84 35.62
N GLY A 602 29.25 -12.22 36.39
CA GLY A 602 28.47 -11.32 37.22
C GLY A 602 27.55 -10.44 36.38
N THR A 603 27.44 -9.15 36.69
CA THR A 603 26.58 -8.24 35.91
C THR A 603 27.21 -7.94 34.56
N LEU A 604 26.48 -8.22 33.48
CA LEU A 604 26.96 -7.94 32.12
C LEU A 604 26.96 -6.42 31.82
N PRO A 605 27.93 -5.92 31.05
CA PRO A 605 28.01 -4.51 30.67
C PRO A 605 26.87 -4.12 29.71
N ALA A 606 26.56 -2.83 29.62
CA ALA A 606 25.51 -2.32 28.72
C ALA A 606 25.74 -2.70 27.24
N THR A 607 27.00 -2.84 26.83
CA THR A 607 27.39 -3.25 25.46
C THR A 607 27.04 -4.69 25.13
N ALA A 608 26.77 -5.53 26.13
CA ALA A 608 26.34 -6.92 25.97
C ALA A 608 24.82 -7.05 25.79
N LEU A 609 24.07 -5.94 25.88
CA LEU A 609 22.62 -5.91 25.84
C LEU A 609 22.15 -5.29 24.52
N THR A 610 21.46 -6.09 23.72
CA THR A 610 20.84 -5.66 22.46
C THR A 610 19.33 -5.71 22.60
N TRP A 611 18.66 -4.72 22.02
CA TRP A 611 17.21 -4.57 22.04
C TRP A 611 16.70 -4.54 20.61
N SER A 612 15.56 -5.17 20.35
CA SER A 612 14.82 -5.05 19.10
C SER A 612 13.41 -4.58 19.40
N LEU A 613 12.98 -3.50 18.74
CA LEU A 613 11.59 -3.09 18.70
C LEU A 613 10.95 -3.72 17.48
N ILE A 614 9.92 -4.53 17.69
CA ILE A 614 9.26 -5.31 16.64
C ILE A 614 7.79 -4.90 16.60
N MET A 615 7.30 -4.51 15.43
CA MET A 615 5.87 -4.32 15.18
C MET A 615 5.28 -5.65 14.74
N HIS A 616 4.21 -6.07 15.40
CA HIS A 616 3.36 -7.16 14.96
C HIS A 616 2.12 -6.55 14.31
N HIS A 617 2.07 -6.60 12.98
CA HIS A 617 0.96 -6.11 12.18
C HIS A 617 -0.03 -7.27 11.96
N CYS A 618 -1.22 -7.16 12.54
CA CYS A 618 -2.16 -8.27 12.68
C CYS A 618 -3.61 -7.94 12.26
N PRO A 619 -3.89 -7.23 11.14
CA PRO A 619 -5.24 -6.81 10.78
C PRO A 619 -6.16 -8.02 10.57
N SER A 620 -5.57 -9.16 10.21
CA SER A 620 -6.15 -10.48 10.41
C SER A 620 -5.15 -11.46 11.06
N ASP A 621 -4.04 -11.81 10.39
CA ASP A 621 -2.98 -12.65 10.95
C ASP A 621 -1.68 -11.82 11.08
N CYS A 622 -0.83 -12.20 12.04
CA CYS A 622 0.34 -11.41 12.41
C CYS A 622 1.55 -11.71 11.52
N HIS A 623 2.18 -10.66 10.99
CA HIS A 623 3.58 -10.67 10.57
C HIS A 623 4.36 -9.57 11.28
N THR A 624 5.68 -9.62 11.16
CA THR A 624 6.57 -8.76 11.93
C THR A 624 7.45 -7.89 11.06
N HIS A 625 7.55 -6.61 11.44
CA HIS A 625 8.59 -5.69 10.98
C HIS A 625 9.52 -5.38 12.17
N THR A 626 10.82 -5.58 12.00
CA THR A 626 11.81 -5.04 12.93
C THR A 626 11.93 -3.55 12.67
N ILE A 627 11.52 -2.75 13.65
CA ILE A 627 11.41 -1.29 13.58
C ILE A 627 12.80 -0.65 13.71
N THR A 628 13.55 -1.09 14.73
CA THR A 628 14.90 -0.61 15.04
C THR A 628 15.55 -1.58 16.03
N SER A 629 16.87 -1.58 16.06
CA SER A 629 17.66 -2.27 17.09
C SER A 629 18.56 -1.28 17.84
N MET A 630 18.73 -1.52 19.15
CA MET A 630 19.48 -0.62 20.03
C MET A 630 20.43 -1.42 20.92
N THR A 631 21.52 -0.80 21.38
CA THR A 631 22.46 -1.42 22.34
C THR A 631 22.52 -0.59 23.61
N GLY A 632 22.50 -1.24 24.77
CA GLY A 632 22.62 -0.57 26.07
C GLY A 632 21.70 -1.13 27.17
N ALA A 633 21.88 -0.62 28.39
CA ALA A 633 21.04 -0.99 29.54
C ALA A 633 19.64 -0.35 29.53
N GLY A 634 19.35 0.54 28.59
CA GLY A 634 18.08 1.21 28.45
C GLY A 634 18.12 2.33 27.43
N GLY A 635 16.97 2.95 27.20
CA GLY A 635 16.80 4.01 26.22
C GLY A 635 15.34 4.44 26.10
N THR A 636 15.01 5.06 24.98
CA THR A 636 13.63 5.44 24.62
C THR A 636 13.35 5.15 23.16
N PHE A 637 12.10 4.81 22.85
CA PHE A 637 11.59 4.79 21.48
C PHE A 637 10.26 5.54 21.40
N THR A 638 9.89 6.00 20.21
CA THR A 638 8.57 6.57 19.92
C THR A 638 7.68 5.50 19.33
N ALA A 639 6.48 5.31 19.88
CA ALA A 639 5.52 4.35 19.36
C ALA A 639 5.04 4.77 17.95
N PRO A 640 5.24 3.94 16.92
CA PRO A 640 4.93 4.27 15.54
C PRO A 640 3.43 4.24 15.27
N ASP A 641 3.01 4.81 14.13
CA ASP A 641 1.66 4.62 13.61
C ASP A 641 1.53 3.29 12.87
N HIS A 642 0.37 2.64 13.00
CA HIS A 642 0.01 1.43 12.27
C HIS A 642 -1.51 1.20 12.33
N GLU A 643 -2.07 0.54 11.32
CA GLU A 643 -3.45 0.04 11.37
C GLU A 643 -3.66 -0.97 12.53
N TYR A 644 -4.85 -0.95 13.13
CA TYR A 644 -5.27 -1.96 14.12
C TYR A 644 -6.00 -3.13 13.43
N PRO A 645 -5.87 -4.38 13.92
CA PRO A 645 -5.02 -4.85 15.03
C PRO A 645 -3.51 -4.83 14.77
N SER A 646 -2.75 -4.23 15.70
CA SER A 646 -1.29 -4.30 15.77
C SER A 646 -0.81 -4.18 17.21
N TYR A 647 0.39 -4.67 17.53
CA TYR A 647 1.04 -4.46 18.84
C TYR A 647 2.56 -4.38 18.71
N LEU A 648 3.23 -3.85 19.74
CA LEU A 648 4.69 -3.81 19.79
C LEU A 648 5.22 -4.94 20.66
N GLU A 649 6.34 -5.53 20.26
CA GLU A 649 7.18 -6.36 21.09
C GLU A 649 8.52 -5.65 21.29
N LEU A 650 8.93 -5.52 22.54
CA LEU A 650 10.29 -5.10 22.88
C LEU A 650 11.05 -6.33 23.38
N LYS A 651 12.06 -6.74 22.61
CA LYS A 651 12.88 -7.93 22.84
C LYS A 651 14.27 -7.50 23.31
N LEU A 652 14.74 -8.02 24.44
CA LEU A 652 16.10 -7.87 24.97
C LEU A 652 16.85 -9.18 24.80
N THR A 653 18.01 -9.12 24.16
CA THR A 653 18.97 -10.23 24.06
C THR A 653 20.25 -9.83 24.78
N ALA A 654 20.61 -10.59 25.81
CA ALA A 654 21.90 -10.46 26.50
C ALA A 654 22.88 -11.48 25.93
N THR A 655 24.11 -11.06 25.64
CA THR A 655 25.18 -11.94 25.12
C THR A 655 26.38 -11.91 26.05
N ASP A 656 26.85 -13.06 26.52
CA ASP A 656 28.04 -13.15 27.35
C ASP A 656 29.34 -13.00 26.51
N ALA A 657 30.50 -12.94 27.16
CA ALA A 657 31.79 -12.80 26.46
C ALA A 657 32.19 -14.00 25.57
N GLN A 658 31.49 -15.12 25.66
CA GLN A 658 31.72 -16.36 24.92
C GLN A 658 30.60 -16.62 23.88
N GLY A 659 29.66 -15.68 23.72
CA GLY A 659 28.59 -15.73 22.72
C GLY A 659 27.31 -16.44 23.14
N LEU A 660 27.17 -16.96 24.36
CA LEU A 660 25.88 -17.49 24.82
C LEU A 660 24.89 -16.35 25.07
N THR A 661 23.61 -16.62 24.83
CA THR A 661 22.56 -15.61 24.95
C THR A 661 21.38 -16.06 25.80
N ASP A 662 20.69 -15.09 26.40
CA ASP A 662 19.32 -15.23 26.88
C ASP A 662 18.48 -14.07 26.36
N THR A 663 17.24 -14.37 26.04
CA THR A 663 16.29 -13.42 25.46
C THR A 663 15.07 -13.29 26.36
N LYS A 664 14.59 -12.06 26.55
CA LYS A 664 13.28 -11.76 27.13
C LYS A 664 12.53 -10.80 26.23
N SER A 665 11.20 -10.92 26.20
CA SER A 665 10.33 -10.01 25.45
C SER A 665 9.20 -9.49 26.32
N VAL A 666 8.73 -8.28 26.01
CA VAL A 666 7.48 -7.72 26.54
C VAL A 666 6.59 -7.28 25.40
N ARG A 667 5.33 -7.74 25.41
CA ARG A 667 4.27 -7.26 24.52
C ARG A 667 3.67 -5.99 25.09
N LEU A 668 3.46 -4.99 24.22
CA LEU A 668 2.85 -3.71 24.53
C LEU A 668 1.64 -3.52 23.61
N ASP A 669 0.44 -3.56 24.18
CA ASP A 669 -0.80 -3.39 23.44
C ASP A 669 -1.12 -1.89 23.22
N PRO A 670 -1.67 -1.51 22.05
CA PRO A 670 -2.08 -0.14 21.81
C PRO A 670 -3.33 0.22 22.63
N LYS A 671 -3.46 1.51 22.93
CA LYS A 671 -4.71 2.15 23.29
C LYS A 671 -5.53 2.29 22.01
N THR A 672 -6.72 1.71 22.00
CA THR A 672 -7.63 1.77 20.84
C THR A 672 -8.83 2.68 21.11
N VAL A 673 -9.40 3.24 20.05
CA VAL A 673 -10.65 4.01 20.10
C VAL A 673 -11.59 3.57 18.98
N GLY A 674 -12.91 3.64 19.24
CA GLY A 674 -13.90 3.53 18.19
C GLY A 674 -14.10 4.87 17.49
N LEU A 675 -13.72 4.95 16.22
CA LEU A 675 -13.99 6.07 15.33
C LEU A 675 -15.37 5.87 14.70
N ARG A 676 -16.35 6.72 15.04
CA ARG A 676 -17.72 6.59 14.52
C ARG A 676 -17.93 7.50 13.32
N LEU A 677 -18.28 6.92 12.19
CA LEU A 677 -18.56 7.63 10.94
C LEU A 677 -20.07 7.71 10.74
N ALA A 678 -20.58 8.90 10.44
CA ALA A 678 -22.00 9.19 10.25
C ALA A 678 -22.22 10.06 9.00
N SER A 679 -23.46 10.10 8.52
CA SER A 679 -23.86 11.06 7.49
C SER A 679 -25.16 11.77 7.85
N SER A 680 -25.37 12.94 7.26
CA SER A 680 -26.63 13.68 7.31
C SER A 680 -27.09 14.03 5.89
N PRO A 681 -28.18 13.45 5.37
CA PRO A 681 -29.04 12.46 6.01
C PRO A 681 -28.33 11.13 6.26
N ALA A 682 -28.80 10.36 7.24
CA ALA A 682 -28.21 9.08 7.61
C ALA A 682 -28.33 8.03 6.49
N GLY A 683 -27.38 7.09 6.43
CA GLY A 683 -27.38 5.98 5.48
C GLY A 683 -26.65 6.25 4.17
N LEU A 684 -26.06 7.44 4.01
CA LEU A 684 -25.16 7.72 2.89
C LEU A 684 -23.81 7.03 3.16
N PRO A 685 -23.25 6.30 2.19
CA PRO A 685 -21.92 5.73 2.33
C PRO A 685 -20.84 6.80 2.54
N VAL A 686 -19.84 6.46 3.33
CA VAL A 686 -18.57 7.20 3.41
C VAL A 686 -17.44 6.18 3.40
N THR A 687 -16.26 6.62 2.99
CA THR A 687 -15.05 5.79 2.96
C THR A 687 -14.17 6.14 4.14
N SER A 688 -13.67 5.12 4.83
CA SER A 688 -12.65 5.21 5.87
C SER A 688 -11.55 4.23 5.51
N LEU A 689 -10.30 4.71 5.44
CA LEU A 689 -9.17 3.96 4.89
C LEU A 689 -9.53 3.41 3.50
N ASN A 690 -9.56 2.09 3.34
CA ASN A 690 -9.90 1.38 2.12
C ASN A 690 -11.36 0.86 2.09
N THR A 691 -12.18 1.19 3.09
CA THR A 691 -13.52 0.61 3.25
C THR A 691 -14.61 1.65 3.05
N THR A 692 -15.45 1.44 2.04
CA THR A 692 -16.69 2.21 1.83
C THR A 692 -17.88 1.49 2.45
N ALA A 693 -18.55 2.12 3.41
CA ALA A 693 -19.70 1.53 4.10
C ALA A 693 -20.83 2.53 4.34
N LYS A 694 -22.07 2.04 4.37
CA LYS A 694 -23.26 2.84 4.73
C LYS A 694 -23.18 3.28 6.19
N THR A 695 -23.40 4.57 6.43
CA THR A 695 -23.38 5.13 7.78
C THR A 695 -24.67 4.88 8.58
N PRO A 696 -24.62 4.88 9.93
CA PRO A 696 -23.41 4.98 10.73
C PRO A 696 -22.69 3.64 10.86
N PHE A 697 -21.37 3.68 10.91
CA PHE A 697 -20.52 2.54 11.30
C PHE A 697 -19.38 3.01 12.21
N THR A 698 -18.71 2.07 12.85
CA THR A 698 -17.57 2.34 13.74
C THR A 698 -16.39 1.50 13.31
N SER A 699 -15.22 2.14 13.17
CA SER A 699 -13.94 1.47 12.96
C SER A 699 -13.12 1.54 14.24
N THR A 700 -12.49 0.44 14.64
CA THR A 700 -11.56 0.43 15.77
C THR A 700 -10.17 0.80 15.24
N VAL A 701 -9.55 1.82 15.81
CA VAL A 701 -8.24 2.33 15.39
C VAL A 701 -7.34 2.58 16.60
N ILE A 702 -6.02 2.66 16.39
CA ILE A 702 -5.07 3.04 17.44
C ILE A 702 -5.23 4.52 17.75
N VAL A 703 -5.24 4.91 19.02
CA VAL A 703 -5.28 6.33 19.40
C VAL A 703 -4.06 7.05 18.83
N GLY A 704 -4.26 8.21 18.21
CA GLY A 704 -3.22 8.99 17.54
C GLY A 704 -2.89 8.55 16.12
N SER A 705 -3.45 7.43 15.62
CA SER A 705 -3.24 7.00 14.24
C SER A 705 -3.84 7.96 13.22
N SER A 706 -3.21 8.05 12.05
CA SER A 706 -3.73 8.76 10.89
C SER A 706 -4.74 7.89 10.15
N VAL A 707 -5.95 8.42 9.94
CA VAL A 707 -7.06 7.70 9.28
C VAL A 707 -7.62 8.55 8.16
N SER A 708 -7.43 8.12 6.92
CA SER A 708 -8.07 8.77 5.77
C SER A 708 -9.59 8.59 5.82
N VAL A 709 -10.31 9.68 5.58
CA VAL A 709 -11.75 9.68 5.37
C VAL A 709 -12.08 10.38 4.08
N SER A 710 -13.09 9.86 3.39
CA SER A 710 -13.58 10.44 2.14
C SER A 710 -15.11 10.34 2.08
N ALA A 711 -15.70 11.34 1.44
CA ALA A 711 -17.13 11.47 1.25
C ALA A 711 -17.41 11.76 -0.23
N GLU A 712 -18.06 10.83 -0.92
CA GLU A 712 -18.37 10.98 -2.35
C GLU A 712 -19.02 12.35 -2.64
N PRO A 713 -18.52 13.15 -3.61
CA PRO A 713 -18.99 14.51 -3.88
C PRO A 713 -20.50 14.58 -4.14
N THR A 714 -21.07 13.55 -4.76
CA THR A 714 -22.51 13.45 -4.97
C THR A 714 -23.03 12.04 -4.77
N GLN A 715 -24.11 11.89 -3.99
CA GLN A 715 -24.68 10.58 -3.69
C GLN A 715 -26.19 10.56 -3.89
N ALA A 716 -26.72 9.49 -4.46
CA ALA A 716 -28.15 9.27 -4.57
C ALA A 716 -28.66 8.48 -3.36
N SER A 717 -29.68 9.00 -2.65
CA SER A 717 -30.35 8.27 -1.58
C SER A 717 -31.81 8.71 -1.44
N ALA A 718 -32.68 7.81 -1.00
CA ALA A 718 -34.07 8.08 -0.63
C ALA A 718 -34.79 9.10 -1.53
N ASN A 719 -34.68 8.92 -2.86
CA ASN A 719 -35.34 9.74 -3.88
C ASN A 719 -34.77 11.16 -4.09
N GLN A 720 -33.49 11.36 -3.76
CA GLN A 720 -32.84 12.66 -3.88
C GLN A 720 -31.35 12.51 -4.21
N LEU A 721 -30.83 13.40 -5.06
CA LEU A 721 -29.39 13.57 -5.21
C LEU A 721 -28.90 14.54 -4.14
N TYR A 722 -27.89 14.09 -3.41
CA TYR A 722 -27.18 14.81 -2.37
C TYR A 722 -25.82 15.26 -2.90
N ARG A 723 -25.34 16.40 -2.43
CA ARG A 723 -23.99 16.90 -2.65
C ARG A 723 -23.33 17.10 -1.31
N PHE A 724 -22.09 16.64 -1.17
CA PHE A 724 -21.32 16.86 0.04
C PHE A 724 -21.25 18.36 0.36
N ALA A 725 -21.41 18.69 1.64
CA ALA A 725 -21.40 20.06 2.14
C ALA A 725 -20.23 20.31 3.09
N SER A 726 -20.04 19.46 4.10
CA SER A 726 -18.96 19.59 5.07
C SER A 726 -18.85 18.36 5.96
N TRP A 727 -17.69 18.13 6.57
CA TRP A 727 -17.58 17.27 7.74
C TRP A 727 -17.84 18.04 9.04
N SER A 728 -18.24 17.34 10.11
CA SER A 728 -18.49 17.93 11.43
C SER A 728 -17.24 18.47 12.13
N ASP A 729 -16.05 18.03 11.72
CA ASP A 729 -14.75 18.52 12.19
C ASP A 729 -14.24 19.71 11.37
N GLY A 730 -14.94 20.09 10.29
CA GLY A 730 -14.54 21.16 9.39
C GLY A 730 -13.43 20.78 8.40
N GLY A 731 -13.04 19.50 8.33
CA GLY A 731 -12.08 19.00 7.35
C GLY A 731 -12.57 19.14 5.90
N ALA A 732 -11.64 19.01 4.95
CA ALA A 732 -11.95 18.92 3.53
C ALA A 732 -12.80 17.68 3.23
N ARG A 733 -13.36 17.53 2.02
CA ARG A 733 -14.14 16.34 1.66
C ARG A 733 -13.35 15.04 1.89
N ASP A 734 -12.08 15.08 1.48
CA ASP A 734 -11.09 14.02 1.64
C ASP A 734 -9.95 14.59 2.49
N HIS A 735 -9.64 13.94 3.60
CA HIS A 735 -8.57 14.33 4.50
C HIS A 735 -8.21 13.20 5.46
N ASN A 736 -7.05 13.35 6.11
CA ASN A 736 -6.64 12.49 7.22
C ASN A 736 -7.16 13.03 8.55
N LEU A 737 -7.67 12.13 9.39
CA LEU A 737 -8.02 12.36 10.79
C LEU A 737 -6.92 11.82 11.69
N VAL A 738 -6.61 12.52 12.78
CA VAL A 738 -5.84 11.93 13.88
C VAL A 738 -6.81 11.32 14.89
N ALA A 739 -6.72 10.01 15.10
CA ALA A 739 -7.63 9.27 15.96
C ALA A 739 -7.61 9.83 17.40
N PRO A 740 -8.75 10.31 17.93
CA PRO A 740 -8.81 10.94 19.25
C PRO A 740 -8.73 9.92 20.39
N ALA A 741 -8.45 10.38 21.61
CA ALA A 741 -8.40 9.50 22.79
C ALA A 741 -9.77 9.00 23.28
N ALA A 742 -10.86 9.58 22.77
CA ALA A 742 -12.23 9.24 23.14
C ALA A 742 -13.09 9.01 21.89
N VAL A 743 -14.10 8.14 22.01
CA VAL A 743 -15.02 7.85 20.91
C VAL A 743 -15.63 9.15 20.39
N THR A 744 -15.37 9.45 19.12
CA THR A 744 -15.80 10.69 18.45
C THR A 744 -16.58 10.34 17.20
N THR A 745 -17.63 11.12 16.93
CA THR A 745 -18.47 10.95 15.73
C THR A 745 -18.12 12.00 14.70
N TYR A 746 -17.67 11.57 13.53
CA TYR A 746 -17.44 12.40 12.36
C TYR A 746 -18.62 12.26 11.40
N THR A 747 -19.32 13.36 11.14
CA THR A 747 -20.54 13.36 10.32
C THR A 747 -20.31 14.10 9.01
N ALA A 748 -20.44 13.39 7.89
CA ALA A 748 -20.50 13.99 6.56
C ALA A 748 -21.89 14.58 6.31
N ALA A 749 -21.99 15.90 6.25
CA ALA A 749 -23.22 16.60 5.94
C ALA A 749 -23.39 16.76 4.43
N TYR A 750 -24.60 16.52 3.95
CA TYR A 750 -24.97 16.65 2.55
C TYR A 750 -26.17 17.57 2.35
N GLY A 751 -26.07 18.43 1.33
CA GLY A 751 -27.15 19.27 0.84
C GLY A 751 -27.89 18.61 -0.32
N VAL A 752 -29.18 18.90 -0.44
CA VAL A 752 -29.98 18.45 -1.59
C VAL A 752 -29.55 19.22 -2.85
N LYS A 753 -29.14 18.50 -3.90
CA LYS A 753 -28.86 19.09 -5.22
C LYS A 753 -30.15 19.21 -6.03
N ARG A 754 -30.40 20.39 -6.60
CA ARG A 754 -31.61 20.64 -7.39
C ARG A 754 -31.56 19.87 -8.71
N ASN A 755 -32.40 18.85 -8.83
CA ASN A 755 -32.62 18.14 -10.09
C ASN A 755 -33.60 18.93 -10.98
N LEU A 756 -33.10 19.47 -12.10
CA LEU A 756 -33.89 20.24 -13.07
C LEU A 756 -34.93 19.38 -13.80
N ALA A 757 -34.69 18.08 -13.90
CA ALA A 757 -35.60 17.11 -14.52
C ALA A 757 -36.73 16.66 -13.61
N ARG A 758 -36.62 16.83 -12.29
CA ARG A 758 -37.60 16.29 -11.34
C ARG A 758 -39.01 16.84 -11.61
N GLY A 759 -39.96 15.92 -11.80
CA GLY A 759 -41.36 16.21 -12.11
C GLY A 759 -41.59 16.83 -13.50
N ARG A 760 -40.58 16.86 -14.37
CA ARG A 760 -40.71 17.44 -15.71
C ARG A 760 -41.38 16.48 -16.69
N PRO A 761 -42.04 16.99 -17.74
CA PRO A 761 -42.55 16.15 -18.81
C PRO A 761 -41.44 15.32 -19.46
N ALA A 762 -41.63 14.00 -19.50
CA ALA A 762 -40.73 13.06 -20.13
C ALA A 762 -41.45 12.23 -21.20
N LEU A 763 -40.75 11.92 -22.28
CA LEU A 763 -41.20 11.06 -23.37
C LEU A 763 -40.13 9.99 -23.62
N ALA A 764 -40.54 8.81 -24.06
CA ALA A 764 -39.63 7.77 -24.47
C ALA A 764 -40.04 7.17 -25.81
N SER A 765 -39.10 6.50 -26.48
CA SER A 765 -39.36 5.72 -27.69
C SER A 765 -40.39 4.61 -27.47
N SER A 766 -40.40 4.03 -26.27
CA SER A 766 -41.34 2.98 -25.89
C SER A 766 -41.43 2.82 -24.37
N THR A 767 -42.43 2.07 -23.94
CA THR A 767 -42.66 1.65 -22.55
C THR A 767 -42.91 0.14 -22.55
N TYR A 768 -42.21 -0.60 -21.69
CA TYR A 768 -42.31 -2.06 -21.60
C TYR A 768 -43.73 -2.51 -21.20
N MET A 769 -44.31 -1.86 -20.19
CA MET A 769 -45.66 -2.12 -19.67
C MET A 769 -46.17 -0.94 -18.83
N ALA A 770 -47.46 -0.93 -18.51
CA ALA A 770 -48.05 0.06 -17.61
C ALA A 770 -47.31 0.12 -16.26
N GLY A 771 -47.07 1.33 -15.75
CA GLY A 771 -46.28 1.59 -14.54
C GLY A 771 -44.77 1.73 -14.77
N ARG A 772 -44.30 1.64 -16.03
CA ARG A 772 -42.89 1.82 -16.45
C ARG A 772 -42.70 2.98 -17.42
N GLU A 773 -43.58 3.97 -17.38
CA GLU A 773 -43.57 5.12 -18.29
C GLU A 773 -42.34 6.02 -18.07
N ALA A 774 -42.03 6.87 -19.07
CA ALA A 774 -40.88 7.78 -19.01
C ALA A 774 -40.89 8.72 -17.79
N SER A 775 -42.08 9.07 -17.27
CA SER A 775 -42.23 9.89 -16.06
C SER A 775 -41.61 9.24 -14.83
N LYS A 776 -41.46 7.91 -14.80
CA LYS A 776 -40.86 7.16 -13.69
C LYS A 776 -39.36 7.32 -13.56
N ALA A 777 -38.68 7.78 -14.60
CA ALA A 777 -37.26 8.12 -14.53
C ALA A 777 -37.02 9.57 -14.09
N VAL A 778 -38.06 10.36 -13.83
CA VAL A 778 -37.92 11.77 -13.45
C VAL A 778 -38.84 12.16 -12.29
N ASP A 779 -39.50 11.21 -11.63
CA ASP A 779 -40.33 11.49 -10.46
C ASP A 779 -39.48 11.62 -9.17
N GLY A 780 -38.17 11.39 -9.30
CA GLY A 780 -37.22 11.38 -8.22
C GLY A 780 -37.19 10.05 -7.49
N SER A 781 -38.00 9.04 -7.84
CA SER A 781 -38.10 7.81 -7.07
C SER A 781 -37.15 6.72 -7.54
N MET A 782 -36.24 6.29 -6.65
CA MET A 782 -35.26 5.23 -6.94
C MET A 782 -35.85 3.81 -6.92
N THR A 783 -37.16 3.67 -6.70
CA THR A 783 -37.87 2.39 -6.65
C THR A 783 -38.93 2.25 -7.75
N THR A 784 -39.13 3.30 -8.54
CA THR A 784 -39.90 3.25 -9.78
C THR A 784 -38.97 3.54 -10.93
N ALA A 785 -39.16 2.87 -12.06
CA ALA A 785 -38.26 3.01 -13.19
C ALA A 785 -39.06 3.17 -14.48
N TRP A 786 -38.50 3.96 -15.39
CA TRP A 786 -38.84 3.79 -16.80
C TRP A 786 -38.21 2.49 -17.29
N SER A 787 -38.95 1.72 -18.09
CA SER A 787 -38.41 0.56 -18.79
C SER A 787 -38.89 0.57 -20.24
N SER A 788 -37.98 0.31 -21.18
CA SER A 788 -38.24 0.35 -22.63
C SER A 788 -38.66 -1.01 -23.20
N ALA A 789 -39.04 -1.03 -24.48
CA ALA A 789 -39.16 -2.27 -25.25
C ALA A 789 -37.80 -2.97 -25.40
N ARG A 790 -37.83 -4.28 -25.63
CA ARG A 790 -36.66 -5.15 -25.73
C ARG A 790 -36.00 -5.09 -27.12
N THR A 791 -35.77 -3.89 -27.63
CA THR A 791 -35.20 -3.63 -28.96
C THR A 791 -34.18 -2.50 -28.90
N ASP A 792 -33.11 -2.58 -29.68
CA ASP A 792 -32.11 -1.51 -29.76
C ASP A 792 -32.30 -0.70 -31.06
N PRO A 793 -32.11 0.63 -31.05
CA PRO A 793 -31.88 1.52 -29.91
C PRO A 793 -33.19 1.96 -29.20
N GLN A 794 -33.09 2.55 -28.01
CA GLN A 794 -34.21 3.22 -27.31
C GLN A 794 -33.76 4.59 -26.79
N TRP A 795 -34.71 5.51 -26.60
CA TRP A 795 -34.42 6.83 -26.04
C TRP A 795 -35.44 7.26 -25.00
N LEU A 796 -34.99 8.07 -24.04
CA LEU A 796 -35.83 8.84 -23.12
C LEU A 796 -35.41 10.31 -23.18
N ARG A 797 -36.39 11.20 -23.33
CA ARG A 797 -36.24 12.66 -23.45
C ARG A 797 -37.02 13.36 -22.35
N ILE A 798 -36.42 14.40 -21.79
CA ILE A 798 -36.98 15.27 -20.76
C ILE A 798 -37.14 16.69 -21.33
N ASP A 799 -38.27 17.35 -21.06
CA ASP A 799 -38.49 18.79 -21.32
C ASP A 799 -38.36 19.57 -20.01
N LEU A 800 -37.27 20.33 -19.85
CA LEU A 800 -37.01 21.16 -18.67
C LEU A 800 -37.99 22.35 -18.52
N GLY A 801 -38.89 22.55 -19.49
CA GLY A 801 -39.93 23.59 -19.51
C GLY A 801 -39.43 24.93 -20.06
N SER A 802 -38.13 25.21 -19.94
CA SER A 802 -37.46 26.39 -20.49
C SER A 802 -36.01 26.06 -20.79
N VAL A 803 -35.32 26.91 -21.55
CA VAL A 803 -33.87 26.77 -21.77
C VAL A 803 -33.16 27.01 -20.44
N GLN A 804 -32.41 26.02 -19.97
CA GLN A 804 -31.58 26.04 -18.78
C GLN A 804 -30.12 25.83 -19.19
N VAL A 805 -29.18 26.19 -18.32
CA VAL A 805 -27.80 25.71 -18.45
C VAL A 805 -27.76 24.30 -17.89
N VAL A 806 -27.20 23.37 -18.66
CA VAL A 806 -27.05 21.97 -18.27
C VAL A 806 -25.62 21.56 -18.54
N ASN A 807 -24.99 20.94 -17.56
CA ASN A 807 -23.60 20.48 -17.64
C ASN A 807 -23.34 19.19 -16.85
N ARG A 808 -24.38 18.57 -16.27
CA ARG A 808 -24.29 17.24 -15.68
C ARG A 808 -25.58 16.46 -15.88
N VAL A 809 -25.44 15.16 -16.15
CA VAL A 809 -26.52 14.17 -16.12
C VAL A 809 -26.16 13.05 -15.15
N LEU A 810 -27.13 12.62 -14.34
CA LEU A 810 -27.01 11.41 -13.53
C LEU A 810 -27.99 10.35 -14.04
N LEU A 811 -27.51 9.14 -14.27
CA LEU A 811 -28.30 7.97 -14.65
C LEU A 811 -28.20 6.93 -13.55
N ASN A 812 -29.30 6.60 -12.88
CA ASN A 812 -29.34 5.45 -11.98
C ASN A 812 -29.99 4.27 -12.70
N TRP A 813 -29.19 3.27 -13.07
CA TRP A 813 -29.66 2.10 -13.80
C TRP A 813 -30.25 1.03 -12.87
N LEU A 814 -31.19 0.25 -13.39
CA LEU A 814 -31.47 -1.06 -12.83
C LEU A 814 -30.32 -2.00 -13.20
N SER A 815 -29.58 -2.49 -12.20
CA SER A 815 -28.35 -3.30 -12.39
C SER A 815 -28.53 -4.55 -13.26
N THR A 816 -29.75 -5.06 -13.41
CA THR A 816 -30.06 -6.22 -14.27
C THR A 816 -30.60 -5.86 -15.65
N ALA A 817 -30.81 -4.58 -15.96
CA ALA A 817 -31.42 -4.11 -17.20
C ALA A 817 -30.96 -2.68 -17.55
N TYR A 818 -29.78 -2.56 -18.15
CA TYR A 818 -29.10 -1.30 -18.41
C TYR A 818 -28.46 -1.23 -19.80
N ALA A 819 -27.99 -0.04 -20.17
CA ALA A 819 -27.29 0.18 -21.43
C ALA A 819 -25.79 -0.11 -21.29
N LYS A 820 -25.26 -1.00 -22.13
CA LYS A 820 -23.81 -1.13 -22.33
C LYS A 820 -23.26 0.07 -23.10
N SER A 821 -24.03 0.57 -24.07
CA SER A 821 -23.65 1.73 -24.88
C SER A 821 -24.79 2.73 -24.98
N TYR A 822 -24.50 4.02 -24.77
CA TYR A 822 -25.48 5.11 -24.86
C TYR A 822 -24.82 6.47 -25.11
N GLN A 823 -25.63 7.46 -25.48
CA GLN A 823 -25.25 8.86 -25.65
C GLN A 823 -26.17 9.77 -24.83
N ILE A 824 -25.61 10.80 -24.21
CA ILE A 824 -26.36 11.94 -23.65
C ILE A 824 -26.36 13.05 -24.67
N GLN A 825 -27.55 13.59 -24.94
CA GLN A 825 -27.73 14.62 -25.93
C GLN A 825 -28.61 15.75 -25.41
N VAL A 826 -28.33 16.97 -25.85
CA VAL A 826 -29.05 18.19 -25.46
C VAL A 826 -29.60 18.92 -26.67
N SER A 827 -30.69 19.67 -26.47
CA SER A 827 -31.32 20.48 -27.52
C SER A 827 -32.05 21.70 -26.95
N GLY A 828 -31.98 22.84 -27.65
CA GLY A 828 -32.83 24.00 -27.37
C GLY A 828 -34.24 23.87 -27.95
N SER A 829 -34.39 23.16 -29.07
CA SER A 829 -35.63 23.09 -29.86
C SER A 829 -36.34 21.72 -29.82
N GLY A 830 -35.64 20.69 -29.35
CA GLY A 830 -36.12 19.30 -29.35
C GLY A 830 -36.04 18.62 -30.72
N ARG A 831 -35.51 19.30 -31.75
CA ARG A 831 -35.38 18.80 -33.13
C ARG A 831 -33.93 18.48 -33.49
N THR A 832 -33.02 19.42 -33.23
CA THR A 832 -31.58 19.25 -33.48
C THR A 832 -30.88 18.88 -32.18
N TRP A 833 -30.14 17.78 -32.19
CA TRP A 833 -29.52 17.22 -30.99
C TRP A 833 -28.00 17.32 -31.08
N LYS A 834 -27.37 17.75 -29.98
CA LYS A 834 -25.92 17.73 -29.80
C LYS A 834 -25.58 16.66 -28.78
N THR A 835 -24.71 15.72 -29.13
CA THR A 835 -24.13 14.78 -28.17
C THR A 835 -23.15 15.52 -27.27
N VAL A 836 -23.29 15.34 -25.96
CA VAL A 836 -22.46 15.99 -24.94
C VAL A 836 -21.69 14.98 -24.08
N ALA A 837 -22.13 13.72 -24.05
CA ALA A 837 -21.39 12.61 -23.45
C ALA A 837 -21.80 11.27 -24.11
N SER A 838 -20.96 10.25 -24.01
CA SER A 838 -21.24 8.89 -24.49
C SER A 838 -20.47 7.84 -23.72
N THR A 839 -21.01 6.63 -23.64
CA THR A 839 -20.27 5.44 -23.18
C THR A 839 -20.50 4.25 -24.10
N VAL A 840 -19.55 3.32 -24.09
CA VAL A 840 -19.68 2.01 -24.76
C VAL A 840 -19.46 0.83 -23.80
N SER A 841 -19.13 1.12 -22.54
CA SER A 841 -18.68 0.15 -21.55
C SER A 841 -19.54 0.12 -20.29
N GLY A 842 -20.73 0.73 -20.29
CA GLY A 842 -21.62 0.83 -19.12
C GLY A 842 -21.77 -0.47 -18.33
N ASP A 843 -21.88 -0.36 -17.02
CA ASP A 843 -21.81 -1.46 -16.06
C ASP A 843 -23.12 -1.69 -15.27
N GLY A 844 -24.10 -0.80 -15.44
CA GLY A 844 -25.40 -0.90 -14.78
C GLY A 844 -25.43 -0.31 -13.37
N SER A 845 -24.40 0.43 -12.99
CA SER A 845 -24.35 1.21 -11.74
C SER A 845 -24.98 2.60 -11.90
N THR A 846 -24.55 3.59 -11.12
CA THR A 846 -24.97 4.99 -11.32
C THR A 846 -23.91 5.73 -12.13
N ASP A 847 -24.29 6.29 -13.26
CA ASP A 847 -23.40 7.13 -14.06
C ASP A 847 -23.61 8.61 -13.72
N SER A 848 -22.54 9.33 -13.34
CA SER A 848 -22.54 10.79 -13.20
C SER A 848 -21.68 11.43 -14.28
N LEU A 849 -22.32 11.94 -15.33
CA LEU A 849 -21.67 12.44 -16.54
C LEU A 849 -21.59 13.97 -16.52
N VAL A 850 -20.39 14.50 -16.36
CA VAL A 850 -20.10 15.95 -16.43
C VAL A 850 -19.66 16.32 -17.86
N PHE A 851 -20.12 17.46 -18.36
CA PHE A 851 -19.76 17.96 -19.69
C PHE A 851 -19.73 19.49 -19.71
N SER A 852 -19.20 20.11 -20.76
CA SER A 852 -19.16 21.57 -20.86
C SER A 852 -20.59 22.17 -20.76
N PRO A 853 -20.78 23.37 -20.19
CA PRO A 853 -22.10 23.99 -20.11
C PRO A 853 -22.80 24.14 -21.46
N ASN A 854 -24.05 23.66 -21.55
CA ASN A 854 -24.89 23.79 -22.72
C ASN A 854 -26.24 24.42 -22.37
N TYR A 855 -26.72 25.32 -23.22
CA TYR A 855 -28.07 25.85 -23.15
C TYR A 855 -29.05 24.85 -23.76
N ALA A 856 -29.89 24.26 -22.92
CA ALA A 856 -30.79 23.20 -23.33
C ALA A 856 -32.15 23.35 -22.68
N ARG A 857 -33.21 23.17 -23.46
CA ARG A 857 -34.55 22.90 -22.92
C ARG A 857 -34.82 21.41 -22.84
N TYR A 858 -34.25 20.63 -23.75
CA TYR A 858 -34.43 19.19 -23.82
C TYR A 858 -33.12 18.46 -23.57
N VAL A 859 -33.19 17.42 -22.77
CA VAL A 859 -32.08 16.48 -22.53
C VAL A 859 -32.59 15.08 -22.82
N ARG A 860 -31.80 14.25 -23.50
CA ARG A 860 -32.16 12.85 -23.77
C ARG A 860 -30.99 11.91 -23.60
N ILE A 861 -31.32 10.69 -23.23
CA ILE A 861 -30.47 9.52 -23.39
C ILE A 861 -30.87 8.81 -24.68
N ASN A 862 -29.89 8.44 -25.49
CA ASN A 862 -30.04 7.58 -26.65
C ASN A 862 -29.23 6.30 -26.39
N ALA A 863 -29.91 5.26 -25.89
CA ALA A 863 -29.31 3.98 -25.53
C ALA A 863 -29.25 3.07 -26.76
N THR A 864 -28.03 2.68 -27.14
CA THR A 864 -27.75 2.06 -28.44
C THR A 864 -27.45 0.57 -28.35
N LYS A 865 -27.01 0.08 -27.18
CA LYS A 865 -26.79 -1.35 -26.95
C LYS A 865 -27.13 -1.75 -25.51
N ARG A 866 -27.97 -2.77 -25.33
CA ARG A 866 -28.23 -3.40 -24.02
C ARG A 866 -27.04 -4.24 -23.58
N ALA A 867 -26.78 -4.27 -22.27
CA ALA A 867 -25.77 -5.14 -21.70
C ALA A 867 -26.24 -6.59 -21.52
N VAL A 868 -27.52 -6.77 -21.19
CA VAL A 868 -28.13 -8.09 -20.99
C VAL A 868 -28.98 -8.45 -22.20
N ALA A 869 -28.59 -9.53 -22.89
CA ALA A 869 -29.29 -10.01 -24.09
C ALA A 869 -30.77 -10.31 -23.78
N GLY A 870 -31.67 -9.84 -24.66
CA GLY A 870 -33.11 -10.04 -24.49
C GLY A 870 -33.78 -9.21 -23.37
N SER A 871 -33.03 -8.36 -22.65
CA SER A 871 -33.56 -7.46 -21.62
C SER A 871 -34.15 -6.17 -22.22
N TYR A 872 -34.50 -5.19 -21.39
CA TYR A 872 -34.86 -3.82 -21.77
C TYR A 872 -33.85 -2.83 -21.17
N TYR A 873 -33.88 -1.56 -21.58
CA TYR A 873 -33.24 -0.48 -20.82
C TYR A 873 -34.15 -0.05 -19.68
N SER A 874 -33.62 0.09 -18.47
CA SER A 874 -34.38 0.54 -17.31
C SER A 874 -33.61 1.52 -16.43
N LEU A 875 -34.20 2.70 -16.21
CA LEU A 875 -33.63 3.76 -15.37
C LEU A 875 -34.54 3.99 -14.18
N TRP A 876 -33.98 3.84 -12.97
CA TRP A 876 -34.59 4.31 -11.74
C TRP A 876 -34.68 5.85 -11.74
N GLU A 877 -33.64 6.53 -12.21
CA GLU A 877 -33.64 8.00 -12.27
C GLU A 877 -32.76 8.52 -13.42
N PHE A 878 -33.21 9.60 -14.05
CA PHE A 878 -32.48 10.42 -15.01
C PHE A 878 -32.50 11.87 -14.52
N GLY A 879 -31.49 12.20 -13.72
CA GLY A 879 -31.30 13.54 -13.17
C GLY A 879 -30.55 14.47 -14.14
N VAL A 880 -30.95 15.74 -14.15
CA VAL A 880 -30.32 16.81 -14.94
C VAL A 880 -29.93 17.94 -14.00
N PHE A 881 -28.67 18.37 -14.05
CA PHE A 881 -28.12 19.33 -13.09
C PHE A 881 -27.35 20.47 -13.78
N GLN A 882 -27.20 21.56 -13.02
CA GLN A 882 -26.46 22.75 -13.38
C GLN A 882 -25.40 23.02 -12.30
N ASP A 883 -24.16 22.62 -12.56
CA ASP A 883 -23.03 22.87 -11.66
C ASP A 883 -22.35 24.21 -11.95
N THR A 884 -22.50 24.69 -13.19
CA THR A 884 -21.94 25.96 -13.68
C THR A 884 -23.08 26.80 -14.22
N GLY A 885 -23.12 28.08 -13.85
CA GLY A 885 -24.10 29.00 -14.37
C GLY A 885 -24.03 30.40 -13.79
N LEU A 886 -25.10 31.15 -13.99
CA LEU A 886 -25.20 32.53 -13.53
C LEU A 886 -25.34 32.57 -12.01
N VAL A 887 -24.57 33.44 -11.35
CA VAL A 887 -24.79 33.78 -9.94
C VAL A 887 -25.58 35.08 -9.89
N THR A 888 -26.86 35.00 -9.55
CA THR A 888 -27.75 36.15 -9.58
C THR A 888 -27.87 36.82 -8.20
N GLY A 889 -27.76 38.14 -8.16
CA GLY A 889 -27.92 38.97 -6.98
C GLY A 889 -29.03 40.01 -7.12
N ILE A 890 -28.91 41.09 -6.35
CA ILE A 890 -29.90 42.17 -6.28
C ILE A 890 -30.30 42.72 -7.66
N GLY A 891 -31.61 42.96 -7.85
CA GLY A 891 -32.17 43.46 -9.11
C GLY A 891 -32.12 42.46 -10.28
N GLY A 892 -31.92 41.17 -10.00
CA GLY A 892 -31.80 40.13 -11.03
C GLY A 892 -30.54 40.26 -11.88
N LYS A 893 -29.50 40.91 -11.34
CA LYS A 893 -28.19 41.09 -11.98
C LYS A 893 -27.27 39.91 -11.67
N CYS A 894 -26.28 39.69 -12.50
CA CYS A 894 -25.33 38.59 -12.37
C CYS A 894 -23.96 39.09 -11.94
N ILE A 895 -23.22 38.25 -11.21
CA ILE A 895 -21.78 38.45 -11.00
C ILE A 895 -21.07 38.37 -12.37
N ASP A 896 -20.30 39.40 -12.69
CA ASP A 896 -19.61 39.59 -13.96
C ASP A 896 -18.16 39.97 -13.72
N VAL A 897 -17.24 39.25 -14.37
CA VAL A 897 -15.84 39.69 -14.46
C VAL A 897 -15.79 40.88 -15.42
N TYR A 898 -15.35 42.02 -14.89
CA TYR A 898 -15.35 43.29 -15.62
C TYR A 898 -14.64 43.15 -16.97
N GLN A 899 -15.36 43.50 -18.04
CA GLN A 899 -14.89 43.44 -19.43
C GLN A 899 -14.42 42.06 -19.91
N ALA A 900 -14.76 40.98 -19.20
CA ALA A 900 -14.27 39.63 -19.48
C ALA A 900 -12.72 39.54 -19.54
N ALA A 901 -12.02 40.40 -18.79
CA ALA A 901 -10.57 40.37 -18.73
C ALA A 901 -10.07 39.17 -17.89
N SER A 902 -8.98 38.53 -18.33
CA SER A 902 -8.41 37.34 -17.68
C SER A 902 -7.25 37.66 -16.72
N ALA A 903 -6.84 38.92 -16.58
CA ALA A 903 -5.74 39.33 -15.72
C ALA A 903 -6.10 39.18 -14.22
N ASP A 904 -5.12 38.78 -13.42
CA ASP A 904 -5.28 38.74 -11.96
C ASP A 904 -5.53 40.12 -11.39
N GLY A 905 -6.48 40.21 -10.45
CA GLY A 905 -6.93 41.46 -9.85
C GLY A 905 -8.09 42.12 -10.59
N THR A 906 -8.57 41.53 -11.70
CA THR A 906 -9.73 42.07 -12.44
C THR A 906 -10.96 42.13 -11.52
N PRO A 907 -11.62 43.31 -11.36
CA PRO A 907 -12.78 43.43 -10.48
C PRO A 907 -13.96 42.57 -10.93
N THR A 908 -14.69 42.04 -9.95
CA THR A 908 -16.03 41.51 -10.18
C THR A 908 -17.09 42.56 -9.90
N THR A 909 -18.13 42.58 -10.73
CA THR A 909 -19.20 43.58 -10.69
C THR A 909 -20.56 42.93 -10.86
N LEU A 910 -21.63 43.66 -10.56
CA LEU A 910 -22.97 43.33 -11.02
C LEU A 910 -23.15 43.80 -12.45
N TYR A 911 -23.67 42.92 -13.30
CA TYR A 911 -24.06 43.29 -14.64
C TYR A 911 -25.39 42.64 -15.05
N THR A 912 -25.97 43.11 -16.14
CA THR A 912 -27.14 42.45 -16.71
C THR A 912 -26.77 41.03 -17.10
N CYS A 913 -27.57 40.06 -16.65
CA CYS A 913 -27.31 38.66 -16.88
C CYS A 913 -27.19 38.34 -18.37
N LYS A 914 -26.02 37.84 -18.75
CA LYS A 914 -25.61 37.39 -20.06
C LYS A 914 -24.99 36.02 -19.88
N SER A 915 -25.30 35.15 -20.83
CA SER A 915 -24.85 33.76 -20.87
C SER A 915 -23.40 33.60 -21.37
N SER A 916 -22.54 34.60 -21.14
CA SER A 916 -21.15 34.65 -21.58
C SER A 916 -20.21 34.06 -20.54
N ALA A 917 -19.05 33.55 -20.97
CA ALA A 917 -18.09 32.85 -20.11
C ALA A 917 -17.71 33.61 -18.83
N ASN A 918 -17.63 34.95 -18.89
CA ASN A 918 -17.29 35.83 -17.78
C ASN A 918 -18.39 36.03 -16.71
N GLN A 919 -19.56 35.41 -16.91
CA GLN A 919 -20.66 35.34 -15.93
C GLN A 919 -21.05 33.90 -15.58
N LEU A 920 -20.38 32.91 -16.18
CA LEU A 920 -20.59 31.50 -15.88
C LEU A 920 -19.65 31.09 -14.76
N TRP A 921 -20.21 30.99 -13.56
CA TRP A 921 -19.50 30.64 -12.35
C TRP A 921 -19.80 29.20 -11.94
N THR A 922 -18.79 28.52 -11.44
CA THR A 922 -18.88 27.17 -10.88
C THR A 922 -18.58 27.28 -9.39
N PRO A 923 -19.61 27.24 -8.52
CA PRO A 923 -19.41 27.13 -7.09
C PRO A 923 -18.97 25.70 -6.78
N SER A 924 -17.73 25.59 -6.33
CA SER A 924 -17.19 24.40 -5.74
C SER A 924 -17.51 24.42 -4.25
N LEU A 925 -18.33 23.47 -3.82
CA LEU A 925 -18.53 23.21 -2.39
C LEU A 925 -17.40 22.35 -1.81
N GLU A 926 -16.51 21.82 -2.66
CA GLU A 926 -15.45 20.89 -2.28
C GLU A 926 -14.25 21.64 -1.69
N ASP A 927 -13.79 22.69 -2.38
CA ASP A 927 -12.71 23.56 -1.92
C ASP A 927 -13.20 24.97 -1.54
N GLY A 928 -14.52 25.20 -1.58
CA GLY A 928 -15.15 26.48 -1.31
C GLY A 928 -14.93 27.54 -2.40
N THR A 929 -14.27 27.24 -3.51
CA THR A 929 -13.99 28.27 -4.53
C THR A 929 -15.22 28.57 -5.38
N VAL A 930 -15.29 29.79 -5.91
CA VAL A 930 -16.28 30.18 -6.92
C VAL A 930 -15.51 30.54 -8.19
N ARG A 931 -15.54 29.65 -9.17
CA ARG A 931 -14.61 29.67 -10.31
C ARG A 931 -15.27 30.18 -11.59
N THR A 932 -14.56 30.95 -12.39
CA THR A 932 -14.95 31.32 -13.76
C THR A 932 -13.70 31.51 -14.60
N MET A 933 -13.77 31.23 -15.91
CA MET A 933 -12.66 31.47 -16.85
C MET A 933 -11.32 30.86 -16.40
N GLY A 934 -11.35 29.69 -15.74
CA GLY A 934 -10.16 29.02 -15.21
C GLY A 934 -9.55 29.67 -13.96
N LYS A 935 -10.24 30.62 -13.34
CA LYS A 935 -9.77 31.43 -12.20
C LYS A 935 -10.81 31.49 -11.09
N CYS A 936 -10.39 31.95 -9.92
CA CYS A 936 -11.17 31.96 -8.68
C CYS A 936 -11.63 33.38 -8.31
N LEU A 937 -12.83 33.49 -7.75
CA LEU A 937 -13.30 34.68 -7.05
C LEU A 937 -12.48 34.83 -5.75
N SER A 938 -11.77 35.93 -5.60
CA SER A 938 -10.81 36.12 -4.52
C SER A 938 -11.00 37.44 -3.79
N ALA A 939 -10.92 37.41 -2.46
CA ALA A 939 -10.67 38.58 -1.64
C ALA A 939 -9.22 38.51 -1.14
N ARG A 940 -8.37 39.46 -1.56
CA ARG A 940 -6.93 39.43 -1.25
C ARG A 940 -6.58 39.95 0.14
N THR A 941 -7.54 40.51 0.86
CA THR A 941 -7.42 40.96 2.25
C THR A 941 -8.70 40.66 3.02
N THR A 942 -8.62 40.67 4.36
CA THR A 942 -9.76 40.35 5.24
C THR A 942 -10.54 41.58 5.72
N THR A 943 -10.16 42.77 5.27
CA THR A 943 -10.73 44.05 5.74
C THR A 943 -12.06 44.38 5.07
N LEU A 944 -12.89 45.16 5.77
CA LEU A 944 -14.16 45.68 5.23
C LEU A 944 -13.92 46.46 3.93
N ASN A 945 -14.82 46.30 2.96
CA ASN A 945 -14.79 46.90 1.63
C ASN A 945 -13.68 46.40 0.69
N THR A 946 -12.95 45.34 1.06
CA THR A 946 -12.03 44.66 0.13
C THR A 946 -12.76 44.26 -1.15
N PRO A 947 -12.26 44.63 -2.35
CA PRO A 947 -12.84 44.18 -3.60
C PRO A 947 -12.75 42.67 -3.79
N ALA A 948 -13.82 42.06 -4.29
CA ALA A 948 -13.79 40.70 -4.79
C ALA A 948 -13.33 40.73 -6.27
N VAL A 949 -12.26 40.01 -6.58
CA VAL A 949 -11.57 40.05 -7.87
C VAL A 949 -11.43 38.65 -8.48
N LEU A 950 -11.12 38.59 -9.78
CA LEU A 950 -10.66 37.38 -10.43
C LEU A 950 -9.17 37.17 -10.15
N TRP A 951 -8.78 35.95 -9.78
CA TRP A 951 -7.38 35.60 -9.52
C TRP A 951 -7.08 34.14 -9.90
N SER A 952 -5.86 33.83 -10.30
CA SER A 952 -5.39 32.45 -10.50
C SER A 952 -5.67 31.61 -9.25
N CYS A 953 -6.26 30.43 -9.40
CA CYS A 953 -6.61 29.62 -8.23
C CYS A 953 -5.32 29.18 -7.51
N ASP A 954 -5.11 29.67 -6.29
CA ASP A 954 -3.86 29.50 -5.53
C ASP A 954 -4.11 28.80 -4.17
N GLY A 955 -5.33 28.29 -3.96
CA GLY A 955 -5.74 27.60 -2.73
C GLY A 955 -5.88 28.51 -1.50
N SER A 956 -5.57 29.80 -1.63
CA SER A 956 -5.54 30.72 -0.49
C SER A 956 -6.92 30.82 0.20
N PRO A 957 -6.98 30.97 1.52
CA PRO A 957 -8.25 31.10 2.25
C PRO A 957 -9.15 32.25 1.73
N GLY A 958 -8.54 33.28 1.15
CA GLY A 958 -9.26 34.41 0.53
C GLY A 958 -10.06 34.04 -0.73
N GLN A 959 -9.82 32.87 -1.32
CA GLN A 959 -10.56 32.34 -2.47
C GLN A 959 -11.74 31.44 -2.08
N ARG A 960 -11.90 31.15 -0.78
CA ARG A 960 -12.90 30.21 -0.27
C ARG A 960 -14.15 30.95 0.23
N TRP A 961 -15.31 30.44 -0.15
CA TRP A 961 -16.63 31.03 0.04
C TRP A 961 -17.64 29.97 0.46
N THR A 962 -18.38 30.23 1.55
CA THR A 962 -19.41 29.36 2.08
C THR A 962 -20.80 29.93 1.80
N PRO A 963 -21.62 29.29 0.95
CA PRO A 963 -23.01 29.69 0.77
C PRO A 963 -23.84 29.34 2.01
N GLN A 964 -24.67 30.28 2.44
CA GLN A 964 -25.54 30.15 3.60
C GLN A 964 -26.98 29.89 3.15
N THR A 965 -27.76 29.20 3.98
CA THR A 965 -29.19 28.93 3.71
C THR A 965 -30.04 30.19 3.58
N ASN A 966 -29.58 31.30 4.18
CA ASN A 966 -30.21 32.62 4.06
C ASN A 966 -29.86 33.36 2.75
N GLY A 967 -29.08 32.74 1.85
CA GLY A 967 -28.66 33.29 0.56
C GLY A 967 -27.41 34.17 0.57
N THR A 968 -26.71 34.33 1.71
CA THR A 968 -25.42 35.05 1.72
C THR A 968 -24.27 34.15 1.31
N LEU A 969 -23.21 34.75 0.76
CA LEU A 969 -21.97 34.06 0.42
C LEU A 969 -20.83 34.61 1.31
N VAL A 970 -20.35 33.82 2.26
CA VAL A 970 -19.39 34.24 3.29
C VAL A 970 -17.99 33.87 2.86
N ASN A 971 -17.05 34.81 2.85
CA ASN A 971 -15.63 34.51 2.65
C ASN A 971 -15.05 33.89 3.93
N THR A 972 -14.46 32.71 3.84
CA THR A 972 -14.04 31.95 5.03
C THR A 972 -12.85 32.59 5.75
N ALA A 973 -11.95 33.28 5.04
CA ALA A 973 -10.80 33.95 5.66
C ALA A 973 -11.19 35.14 6.53
N SER A 974 -12.24 35.88 6.14
CA SER A 974 -12.65 37.12 6.80
C SER A 974 -13.91 37.00 7.66
N GLY A 975 -14.73 35.98 7.44
CA GLY A 975 -16.08 35.90 8.00
C GLY A 975 -17.05 36.95 7.45
N LEU A 976 -16.65 37.72 6.44
CA LEU A 976 -17.45 38.77 5.80
C LEU A 976 -18.20 38.24 4.58
N CYS A 977 -19.30 38.89 4.23
CA CYS A 977 -20.17 38.49 3.13
C CYS A 977 -19.81 39.23 1.83
N LEU A 978 -19.90 38.52 0.70
CA LEU A 978 -19.89 39.12 -0.62
C LEU A 978 -21.10 40.06 -0.76
N ASN A 979 -20.84 41.31 -1.11
CA ASN A 979 -21.84 42.36 -1.16
C ASN A 979 -21.71 43.21 -2.43
N ALA A 980 -22.84 43.51 -3.06
CA ALA A 980 -22.91 44.57 -4.06
C ALA A 980 -22.72 45.93 -3.35
N ALA A 981 -21.65 46.66 -3.71
CA ALA A 981 -21.27 47.90 -3.02
C ALA A 981 -22.46 48.89 -2.92
N GLY A 982 -22.73 49.34 -1.69
CA GLY A 982 -23.86 50.24 -1.38
C GLY A 982 -25.25 49.61 -1.51
N GLY A 983 -25.37 48.30 -1.72
CA GLY A 983 -26.66 47.64 -1.97
C GLY A 983 -27.31 48.06 -3.29
N LEU A 984 -26.51 48.50 -4.26
CA LEU A 984 -26.98 49.00 -5.56
C LEU A 984 -27.14 47.88 -6.58
N SER A 985 -28.04 48.05 -7.55
CA SER A 985 -28.34 47.10 -8.62
C SER A 985 -27.97 47.60 -10.03
N ALA A 986 -27.22 48.70 -10.11
CA ALA A 986 -26.76 49.25 -11.39
C ALA A 986 -25.69 48.35 -12.03
N ASN A 987 -25.64 48.34 -13.37
CA ASN A 987 -24.54 47.67 -14.07
C ASN A 987 -23.20 48.33 -13.73
N GLY A 988 -22.17 47.53 -13.44
CA GLY A 988 -20.84 47.99 -13.05
C GLY A 988 -20.66 48.19 -11.54
N THR A 989 -21.68 47.97 -10.70
CA THR A 989 -21.54 48.01 -9.24
C THR A 989 -20.52 46.96 -8.79
N LYS A 990 -19.43 47.39 -8.14
CA LYS A 990 -18.37 46.48 -7.68
C LYS A 990 -18.86 45.56 -6.57
N LEU A 991 -18.31 44.35 -6.53
CA LEU A 991 -18.50 43.42 -5.42
C LEU A 991 -17.37 43.57 -4.41
N ILE A 992 -17.74 43.59 -3.13
CA ILE A 992 -16.82 43.83 -2.02
C ILE A 992 -17.15 42.92 -0.83
N LEU A 993 -16.22 42.78 0.12
CA LEU A 993 -16.49 42.24 1.43
C LEU A 993 -17.24 43.25 2.31
N ALA A 994 -18.31 42.83 2.97
CA ALA A 994 -19.05 43.62 3.93
C ALA A 994 -19.52 42.78 5.13
N THR A 995 -19.83 43.42 6.26
CA THR A 995 -20.45 42.74 7.41
C THR A 995 -21.71 42.00 6.96
N CYS A 996 -21.86 40.73 7.36
CA CYS A 996 -23.00 39.92 6.96
C CYS A 996 -24.31 40.46 7.54
N THR A 997 -25.30 40.67 6.67
CA THR A 997 -26.63 41.19 6.99
C THR A 997 -27.72 40.43 6.23
N THR A 998 -28.98 40.77 6.47
CA THR A 998 -30.11 40.28 5.67
C THR A 998 -30.41 41.15 4.44
N GLY A 999 -29.59 42.18 4.17
CA GLY A 999 -29.78 43.11 3.07
C GLY A 999 -29.75 42.44 1.70
N LEU A 1000 -30.57 42.94 0.76
CA LEU A 1000 -30.72 42.37 -0.58
C LEU A 1000 -29.41 42.37 -1.39
N GLY A 1001 -28.49 43.31 -1.11
CA GLY A 1001 -27.18 43.39 -1.77
C GLY A 1001 -26.24 42.22 -1.48
N GLN A 1002 -26.57 41.36 -0.51
CA GLN A 1002 -25.81 40.17 -0.14
C GLN A 1002 -26.53 38.87 -0.47
N LYS A 1003 -27.70 38.93 -1.12
CA LYS A 1003 -28.48 37.75 -1.46
C LYS A 1003 -28.07 37.26 -2.85
N TRP A 1004 -27.48 36.08 -2.88
CA TRP A 1004 -26.98 35.40 -4.06
C TRP A 1004 -27.74 34.10 -4.27
N VAL A 1005 -28.10 33.82 -5.51
CA VAL A 1005 -28.59 32.51 -5.95
C VAL A 1005 -27.48 31.90 -6.79
N LEU A 1006 -26.90 30.82 -6.29
CA LEU A 1006 -25.91 30.02 -6.98
C LEU A 1006 -26.60 29.05 -7.98
N PRO A 1007 -25.89 28.62 -9.05
CA PRO A 1007 -26.40 27.66 -10.02
C PRO A 1007 -26.84 26.32 -9.42
#